data_AF-A0A9W6QKI9-F1
#
_entry.id   AF-A0A9W6QKI9-F1
#
_cell.length_a   1.000
_cell.length_b   1.000
_cell.length_c   1.000
_cell.angle_alpha   90.00
_cell.angle_beta   90.00
_cell.angle_gamma   90.00
#
_symmetry.space_group_name_H-M   'P 1'
#
loop_
_entity.id
_entity.type
_entity.pdbx_description
1 polymer ?
#
loop_
_entity_poly.entity_id
_entity_poly.type
_entity_poly.pdbx_seq_one_letter_code
_entity_poly.pdbx_strand_id
1 'polypeptide(L)'
;MRRDRAVGVWGPSGKPGSGCVVAPGLVLASAHVCGGVGSEVRVCRPGGALVLGEVVWSGTPGGRDDAVLVAVAGMTAPAVTWGRFATDRVAQECESWGAPDGVQRPGRPLEVRQASGLVNPGDRHVDNRYTVLVRGGPQAWGGMSGAGVFSGDVLIGVVAAHTSGDQLVVVPAYVLWADPGFRALVGADRLVGVEFDPLAMTSPDRVATPSALVLARHEIVPWQPRPELMAALHAWLSRPGPGVWLLHGPGGQGKTRLALQLGRELADWLVFWPAPEADPDALRVVADSRRPTLVVLDYAETRPKQLHALVRGNKVKLLLLARTDGEWWDSLPEIDDRVADSLAGATTHRLAPLTTTAGYRQVVTAYANALPRVDGFTTHPWPDIAAALPDRDDIDHALTLHLTALADLLDATAPPQRTTDHTAEARVLFHERRYWNKTAERIPALAALDRTTLHNAVTLLILAGLATPAEADPVLRTLPGLPTDPAPTIHALTRWFSTLYPPTAPDRAFDTPQPDRLAEHHAAHQVHTNPDLTTRLLTVATPAQAATLLVVLTRALSHTLHRESTAAHLTSLITAHPDILAQPALVLALAVESPTPFLAALRAIVLDPDTSTMTLFALGDALPESTQRLAHLAVDLCQRIVDECRVESNDNSPKVAMALSNLSTRLRWVGQWEQALTLISEAIGLFRNWVERGQVAHLGNLASCLNNFSAWAGESNMVEEGFRAIQEAVAIRRALSDVDRDGHLSLLAYNLNNFSNYLAMLDYKKEALAAAEEAVGLFRELVDREGDAHLRGLGVVLTTLSNRFGEVGRSSDGVSLALEAVTIYRELAENNIDALLPDLAKGLHNLGIRLGESGFPAEGLAVVSESSAIFRELADMHPQVYALEVEVSKELFDWLRELGDRGI
;
A
#
# COMPACT_ATOMS: atom_id res chain seq x y z
N MET A 1 13.59 -17.73 23.29
CA MET A 1 12.48 -18.46 22.67
C MET A 1 12.92 -19.64 21.79
N ARG A 2 13.86 -19.50 20.83
CA ARG A 2 14.25 -20.60 19.92
C ARG A 2 14.94 -21.79 20.63
N ARG A 3 15.82 -21.52 21.59
CA ARG A 3 16.46 -22.55 22.45
C ARG A 3 15.44 -23.40 23.22
N ASP A 4 14.35 -22.77 23.67
CA ASP A 4 13.33 -23.41 24.52
C ASP A 4 12.46 -24.43 23.75
N ARG A 5 12.55 -24.41 22.41
CA ARG A 5 11.88 -25.36 21.51
C ARG A 5 12.72 -26.59 21.20
N ALA A 6 14.03 -26.57 21.47
CA ALA A 6 14.92 -27.68 21.14
C ALA A 6 14.73 -28.84 22.14
N VAL A 7 14.67 -30.07 21.62
CA VAL A 7 14.57 -31.30 22.41
C VAL A 7 15.53 -32.36 21.88
N GLY A 8 15.94 -33.28 22.74
CA GLY A 8 16.63 -34.51 22.35
C GLY A 8 15.61 -35.61 22.06
N VAL A 9 15.84 -36.40 21.02
CA VAL A 9 14.97 -37.51 20.63
C VAL A 9 15.75 -38.82 20.48
N TRP A 10 15.11 -39.93 20.84
CA TRP A 10 15.64 -41.28 20.64
C TRP A 10 14.54 -42.19 20.14
N GLY A 11 14.66 -42.64 18.89
CA GLY A 11 13.75 -43.63 18.32
C GLY A 11 14.08 -45.08 18.74
N PRO A 12 13.43 -46.07 18.10
CA PRO A 12 13.56 -47.49 18.45
C PRO A 12 14.98 -48.03 18.34
N SER A 13 15.79 -47.48 17.43
CA SER A 13 17.20 -47.86 17.26
C SER A 13 18.11 -47.42 18.42
N GLY A 14 17.61 -46.57 19.31
CA GLY A 14 18.36 -46.00 20.43
C GLY A 14 19.37 -44.92 20.03
N LYS A 15 19.52 -44.61 18.74
CA LYS A 15 20.41 -43.55 18.26
C LYS A 15 19.89 -42.17 18.71
N PRO A 16 20.76 -41.30 19.25
CA PRO A 16 20.38 -39.94 19.60
C PRO A 16 20.13 -39.09 18.35
N GLY A 17 19.16 -38.18 18.45
CA GLY A 17 18.93 -37.11 17.51
C GLY A 17 18.35 -35.88 18.20
N SER A 18 18.01 -34.88 17.41
CA SER A 18 17.41 -33.63 17.84
C SER A 18 15.94 -33.53 17.40
N GLY A 19 15.18 -32.68 18.05
CA GLY A 19 13.82 -32.34 17.67
C GLY A 19 13.50 -30.87 17.97
N CYS A 20 12.43 -30.37 17.38
CA CYS A 20 11.92 -29.02 17.58
C CYS A 20 10.44 -29.07 17.94
N VAL A 21 10.04 -28.46 19.06
CA VAL A 21 8.63 -28.29 19.41
C VAL A 21 8.00 -27.23 18.49
N VAL A 22 7.15 -27.68 17.57
CA VAL A 22 6.55 -26.86 16.49
C VAL A 22 5.14 -26.37 16.82
N ALA A 23 4.42 -27.07 17.69
CA ALA A 23 3.10 -26.68 18.19
C ALA A 23 2.86 -27.30 19.58
N PRO A 24 1.83 -26.89 20.34
CA PRO A 24 1.46 -27.56 21.58
C PRO A 24 1.30 -29.06 21.35
N GLY A 25 2.10 -29.85 22.06
CA GLY A 25 2.08 -31.31 21.99
C GLY A 25 2.71 -31.93 20.73
N LEU A 26 3.39 -31.16 19.88
CA LEU A 26 3.92 -31.65 18.60
C LEU A 26 5.41 -31.34 18.43
N VAL A 27 6.20 -32.37 18.12
CA VAL A 27 7.65 -32.28 17.89
C VAL A 27 8.00 -32.71 16.48
N LEU A 28 8.70 -31.86 15.74
CA LEU A 28 9.31 -32.18 14.45
C LEU A 28 10.69 -32.79 14.68
N ALA A 29 10.99 -33.92 14.04
CA ALA A 29 12.29 -34.59 14.07
C ALA A 29 12.60 -35.29 12.73
N SER A 30 13.73 -36.00 12.60
CA SER A 30 14.06 -36.76 11.38
C SER A 30 13.48 -38.17 11.38
N ALA A 31 12.98 -38.62 10.23
CA ALA A 31 12.37 -39.95 10.09
C ALA A 31 13.38 -41.09 10.29
N HIS A 32 14.61 -40.96 9.79
CA HIS A 32 15.65 -41.98 9.99
C HIS A 32 16.07 -42.17 11.47
N VAL A 33 15.79 -41.19 12.34
CA VAL A 33 16.06 -41.29 13.79
C VAL A 33 14.88 -41.96 14.49
N CYS A 34 13.66 -41.51 14.18
CA CYS A 34 12.45 -41.84 14.94
C CYS A 34 11.68 -43.08 14.42
N GLY A 35 11.89 -43.49 13.17
CA GLY A 35 11.12 -44.55 12.53
C GLY A 35 9.82 -44.06 11.89
N GLY A 36 8.96 -45.02 11.51
CA GLY A 36 7.67 -44.75 10.84
C GLY A 36 6.53 -44.45 11.81
N VAL A 37 5.34 -44.19 11.25
CA VAL A 37 4.09 -43.97 12.01
C VAL A 37 3.84 -45.09 13.03
N GLY A 38 3.44 -44.73 14.25
CA GLY A 38 3.22 -45.65 15.37
C GLY A 38 4.48 -46.04 16.15
N SER A 39 5.66 -45.55 15.74
CA SER A 39 6.90 -45.79 16.50
C SER A 39 6.90 -44.98 17.81
N GLU A 40 7.32 -45.61 18.91
CA GLU A 40 7.56 -44.93 20.18
C GLU A 40 8.88 -44.14 20.13
N VAL A 41 8.83 -42.87 20.51
CA VAL A 41 9.97 -41.96 20.53
C VAL A 41 10.12 -41.38 21.93
N ARG A 42 11.32 -41.50 22.49
CA ARG A 42 11.66 -40.85 23.76
C ARG A 42 12.08 -39.41 23.47
N VAL A 43 11.50 -38.44 24.16
CA VAL A 43 11.76 -37.00 23.97
C VAL A 43 12.15 -36.36 25.30
N CYS A 44 13.19 -35.51 25.29
CA CYS A 44 13.68 -34.85 26.50
C CYS A 44 13.96 -33.36 26.23
N ARG A 45 13.47 -32.47 27.11
CA ARG A 45 13.84 -31.05 27.11
C ARG A 45 15.17 -30.84 27.84
N PRO A 46 15.96 -29.81 27.51
CA PRO A 46 17.13 -29.43 28.29
C PRO A 46 16.77 -29.26 29.77
N GLY A 47 17.39 -30.06 30.65
CA GLY A 47 17.08 -30.06 32.09
C GLY A 47 15.72 -30.66 32.50
N GLY A 48 14.94 -31.19 31.56
CA GLY A 48 13.65 -31.81 31.81
C GLY A 48 13.72 -33.33 32.01
N ALA A 49 12.58 -33.92 32.38
CA ALA A 49 12.41 -35.38 32.41
C ALA A 49 12.18 -35.93 30.98
N LEU A 50 12.50 -37.21 30.80
CA LEU A 50 12.23 -37.94 29.58
C LEU A 50 10.73 -38.28 29.50
N VAL A 51 10.11 -37.97 28.35
CA VAL A 51 8.69 -38.19 28.06
C VAL A 51 8.57 -39.09 26.83
N LEU A 52 7.56 -39.95 26.80
CA LEU A 52 7.25 -40.79 25.63
C LEU A 52 6.32 -40.03 24.68
N GLY A 53 6.58 -40.18 23.39
CA GLY A 53 5.72 -39.72 22.31
C GLY A 53 5.59 -40.79 21.23
N GLU A 54 4.65 -40.56 20.32
CA GLU A 54 4.34 -41.47 19.22
C GLU A 54 4.44 -40.73 17.88
N VAL A 55 5.02 -41.37 16.87
CA VAL A 55 5.07 -40.82 15.51
C VAL A 55 3.66 -40.82 14.90
N VAL A 56 3.11 -39.64 14.66
CA VAL A 56 1.77 -39.43 14.06
C VAL A 56 1.83 -39.13 12.56
N TRP A 57 2.99 -38.72 12.05
CA TRP A 57 3.26 -38.56 10.62
C TRP A 57 4.73 -38.85 10.33
N SER A 58 5.02 -39.42 9.17
CA SER A 58 6.37 -39.81 8.76
C SER A 58 6.52 -39.67 7.25
N GLY A 59 7.52 -38.90 6.82
CA GLY A 59 8.04 -38.95 5.46
C GLY A 59 8.96 -40.17 5.26
N THR A 60 9.73 -40.19 4.18
CA THR A 60 10.59 -41.33 3.85
C THR A 60 11.91 -41.27 4.65
N PRO A 61 12.24 -42.28 5.49
CA PRO A 61 13.53 -42.31 6.21
C PRO A 61 14.73 -42.23 5.26
N GLY A 62 15.56 -41.21 5.43
CA GLY A 62 16.71 -40.93 4.54
C GLY A 62 16.34 -40.45 3.13
N GLY A 63 15.05 -40.32 2.81
CA GLY A 63 14.53 -39.84 1.54
C GLY A 63 14.48 -38.30 1.46
N ARG A 64 13.85 -37.76 0.42
CA ARG A 64 13.77 -36.30 0.18
C ARG A 64 13.03 -35.54 1.29
N ASP A 65 12.10 -36.19 1.94
CA ASP A 65 11.16 -35.69 2.96
C ASP A 65 11.45 -36.28 4.35
N ASP A 66 12.73 -36.56 4.66
CA ASP A 66 13.20 -37.23 5.88
C ASP A 66 12.90 -36.46 7.18
N ALA A 67 11.64 -36.52 7.59
CA ALA A 67 11.07 -35.86 8.76
C ALA A 67 9.90 -36.66 9.33
N VAL A 68 9.62 -36.46 10.62
CA VAL A 68 8.47 -37.00 11.33
C VAL A 68 7.84 -35.94 12.22
N LEU A 69 6.55 -36.13 12.51
CA LEU A 69 5.86 -35.44 13.61
C LEU A 69 5.60 -36.44 14.72
N VAL A 70 6.01 -36.09 15.93
CA VAL A 70 5.83 -36.88 17.14
C VAL A 70 4.84 -36.16 18.06
N ALA A 71 3.75 -36.83 18.42
CA ALA A 71 2.81 -36.34 19.42
C ALA A 71 3.36 -36.63 20.82
N VAL A 72 3.50 -35.58 21.64
CA VAL A 72 4.06 -35.66 23.01
C VAL A 72 3.19 -34.89 23.98
N ALA A 73 2.53 -35.60 24.90
CA ALA A 73 1.67 -34.98 25.90
C ALA A 73 2.45 -34.05 26.85
N GLY A 74 1.83 -32.93 27.25
CA GLY A 74 2.40 -31.98 28.22
C GLY A 74 3.47 -31.04 27.66
N MET A 75 3.81 -31.12 26.37
CA MET A 75 4.72 -30.16 25.74
C MET A 75 3.98 -28.86 25.36
N THR A 76 4.25 -27.78 26.09
CA THR A 76 3.72 -26.45 25.78
C THR A 76 4.74 -25.60 25.01
N ALA A 77 4.37 -25.11 23.83
CA ALA A 77 5.05 -24.04 23.10
C ALA A 77 4.06 -23.43 22.09
N PRO A 78 4.12 -22.13 21.77
CA PRO A 78 3.31 -21.54 20.71
C PRO A 78 3.57 -22.22 19.36
N ALA A 79 2.61 -22.21 18.44
CA ALA A 79 2.85 -22.66 17.07
C ALA A 79 4.00 -21.87 16.42
N VAL A 80 4.74 -22.52 15.52
CA VAL A 80 5.78 -21.86 14.72
C VAL A 80 5.19 -21.31 13.43
N THR A 81 5.77 -20.20 12.94
CA THR A 81 5.53 -19.75 11.58
C THR A 81 6.37 -20.58 10.62
N TRP A 82 5.74 -21.23 9.65
CA TRP A 82 6.42 -22.01 8.62
C TRP A 82 6.72 -21.12 7.41
N GLY A 83 7.91 -21.24 6.81
CA GLY A 83 8.21 -20.41 5.66
C GLY A 83 9.18 -20.99 4.65
N ARG A 84 9.30 -20.23 3.56
CA ARG A 84 10.09 -20.55 2.38
C ARG A 84 10.73 -19.26 1.87
N PHE A 85 11.95 -19.36 1.34
CA PHE A 85 12.56 -18.25 0.64
C PHE A 85 11.74 -17.87 -0.61
N ALA A 86 11.39 -16.59 -0.68
CA ALA A 86 10.65 -16.00 -1.77
C ALA A 86 11.58 -15.67 -2.96
N THR A 87 12.85 -15.35 -2.68
CA THR A 87 13.84 -14.89 -3.66
C THR A 87 15.00 -15.88 -3.81
N ASP A 88 15.89 -15.62 -4.76
CA ASP A 88 17.17 -16.34 -4.92
C ASP A 88 18.35 -15.59 -4.25
N ARG A 89 18.09 -14.66 -3.33
CA ARG A 89 19.15 -13.91 -2.64
C ARG A 89 20.08 -14.87 -1.92
N VAL A 90 21.37 -14.76 -2.20
CA VAL A 90 22.41 -15.58 -1.57
C VAL A 90 22.64 -15.16 -0.12
N ALA A 91 23.32 -16.02 0.64
CA ALA A 91 23.79 -15.76 2.00
C ALA A 91 22.69 -15.33 2.99
N GLN A 92 21.56 -16.04 2.99
CA GLN A 92 20.50 -15.81 3.98
C GLN A 92 20.94 -16.36 5.35
N GLU A 93 20.80 -15.55 6.40
CA GLU A 93 21.18 -15.97 7.75
C GLU A 93 20.20 -16.99 8.31
N CYS A 94 20.72 -18.04 8.94
CA CYS A 94 19.89 -19.03 9.61
C CYS A 94 20.56 -19.59 10.86
N GLU A 95 19.74 -20.14 11.74
CA GLU A 95 20.16 -20.72 13.00
C GLU A 95 19.44 -22.04 13.25
N SER A 96 20.11 -22.98 13.91
CA SER A 96 19.54 -24.24 14.35
C SER A 96 19.96 -24.54 15.78
N TRP A 97 19.00 -24.99 16.59
CA TRP A 97 19.24 -25.44 17.97
C TRP A 97 18.95 -26.93 18.06
N GLY A 98 19.94 -27.71 18.50
CA GLY A 98 19.83 -29.16 18.64
C GLY A 98 20.76 -29.70 19.72
N ALA A 99 20.77 -31.01 19.88
CA ALA A 99 21.55 -31.74 20.88
C ALA A 99 22.66 -32.56 20.20
N PRO A 100 23.79 -31.95 19.78
CA PRO A 100 24.84 -32.69 19.10
C PRO A 100 25.57 -33.65 20.05
N ASP A 101 26.00 -34.79 19.53
CA ASP A 101 26.71 -35.86 20.23
C ASP A 101 28.01 -35.35 20.87
N GLY A 102 28.72 -34.46 20.18
CA GLY A 102 29.99 -33.91 20.63
C GLY A 102 29.92 -33.10 21.93
N VAL A 103 28.73 -32.71 22.39
CA VAL A 103 28.53 -32.04 23.69
C VAL A 103 27.79 -32.88 24.72
N GLN A 104 27.22 -34.02 24.33
CA GLN A 104 26.55 -34.89 25.30
C GLN A 104 27.59 -35.58 26.18
N ARG A 105 27.41 -35.49 27.51
CA ARG A 105 28.26 -36.18 28.48
C ARG A 105 27.44 -37.25 29.22
N PRO A 106 27.95 -38.49 29.34
CA PRO A 106 27.25 -39.54 30.09
C PRO A 106 26.88 -39.08 31.51
N GLY A 107 25.62 -39.27 31.90
CA GLY A 107 25.12 -38.95 33.25
C GLY A 107 24.85 -37.46 33.53
N ARG A 108 24.91 -36.58 32.52
CA ARG A 108 24.53 -35.15 32.66
C ARG A 108 23.19 -34.83 31.98
N PRO A 109 22.50 -33.75 32.38
CA PRO A 109 21.32 -33.26 31.68
C PRO A 109 21.62 -32.96 30.20
N LEU A 110 20.60 -33.12 29.35
CA LEU A 110 20.70 -32.83 27.92
C LEU A 110 21.17 -31.39 27.68
N GLU A 111 22.27 -31.24 26.94
CA GLU A 111 22.79 -29.95 26.52
C GLU A 111 22.43 -29.67 25.05
N VAL A 112 22.01 -28.44 24.73
CA VAL A 112 21.74 -28.01 23.36
C VAL A 112 22.76 -26.97 22.91
N ARG A 113 23.12 -27.00 21.63
CA ARG A 113 24.00 -26.02 20.98
C ARG A 113 23.30 -25.32 19.83
N GLN A 114 23.72 -24.09 19.60
CA GLN A 114 23.35 -23.30 18.43
C GLN A 114 24.37 -23.50 17.32
N ALA A 115 23.89 -23.84 16.13
CA ALA A 115 24.61 -23.68 14.88
C ALA A 115 24.05 -22.44 14.17
N SER A 116 24.91 -21.48 13.83
CA SER A 116 24.54 -20.32 13.02
C SER A 116 25.27 -20.39 11.69
N GLY A 117 24.58 -20.08 10.60
CA GLY A 117 25.12 -20.29 9.27
C GLY A 117 24.42 -19.48 8.18
N LEU A 118 24.85 -19.73 6.95
CA LEU A 118 24.30 -19.12 5.75
C LEU A 118 23.67 -20.19 4.87
N VAL A 119 22.51 -19.87 4.27
CA VAL A 119 21.84 -20.70 3.27
C VAL A 119 21.71 -19.93 1.96
N ASN A 120 21.96 -20.61 0.84
CA ASN A 120 21.73 -20.11 -0.51
C ASN A 120 20.48 -20.78 -1.10
N PRO A 121 19.35 -20.08 -1.21
CA PRO A 121 18.10 -20.67 -1.73
C PRO A 121 18.21 -21.08 -3.21
N GLY A 122 19.01 -20.36 -3.99
CA GLY A 122 19.19 -20.56 -5.44
C GLY A 122 19.98 -21.82 -5.80
N ASP A 123 20.83 -22.33 -4.91
CA ASP A 123 21.76 -23.43 -5.23
C ASP A 123 21.09 -24.82 -5.31
N ARG A 124 19.86 -24.96 -4.74
CA ARG A 124 19.01 -26.18 -4.72
C ARG A 124 19.79 -27.49 -4.86
N HIS A 125 20.79 -27.67 -4.00
CA HIS A 125 21.69 -28.81 -4.05
C HIS A 125 20.84 -30.08 -4.12
N VAL A 126 21.11 -30.92 -5.14
CA VAL A 126 20.52 -32.23 -5.49
C VAL A 126 19.34 -32.66 -4.59
N ASP A 127 18.15 -32.80 -5.17
CA ASP A 127 16.90 -33.25 -4.53
C ASP A 127 16.09 -32.22 -3.70
N ASN A 128 16.19 -30.92 -4.00
CA ASN A 128 15.44 -29.85 -3.29
C ASN A 128 15.75 -29.76 -1.79
N ARG A 129 17.04 -29.81 -1.43
CA ARG A 129 17.50 -29.59 -0.05
C ARG A 129 18.17 -28.24 0.10
N TYR A 130 18.16 -27.71 1.32
CA TYR A 130 19.03 -26.58 1.67
C TYR A 130 20.34 -27.10 2.25
N THR A 131 21.43 -26.43 1.89
CA THR A 131 22.73 -26.62 2.53
C THR A 131 23.03 -25.39 3.37
N VAL A 132 23.18 -25.58 4.68
CA VAL A 132 23.55 -24.53 5.62
C VAL A 132 25.05 -24.61 5.87
N LEU A 133 25.78 -23.57 5.49
CA LEU A 133 27.21 -23.41 5.80
C LEU A 133 27.34 -22.84 7.22
N VAL A 134 27.77 -23.66 8.16
CA VAL A 134 27.87 -23.30 9.58
C VAL A 134 29.12 -22.44 9.82
N ARG A 135 28.96 -21.30 10.52
CA ARG A 135 30.08 -20.42 10.91
C ARG A 135 30.85 -21.05 12.08
N GLY A 136 32.19 -21.00 12.04
CA GLY A 136 33.05 -21.38 13.16
C GLY A 136 33.92 -22.65 12.99
N GLY A 137 34.02 -23.19 11.78
CA GLY A 137 34.93 -24.29 11.43
C GLY A 137 34.38 -25.70 11.75
N PRO A 138 35.16 -26.76 11.45
CA PRO A 138 34.71 -28.15 11.60
C PRO A 138 34.47 -28.54 13.05
N GLN A 139 33.19 -28.70 13.39
CA GLN A 139 32.70 -29.29 14.62
C GLN A 139 31.94 -30.59 14.35
N ALA A 140 31.93 -31.49 15.34
CA ALA A 140 31.14 -32.73 15.26
C ALA A 140 29.65 -32.42 15.51
N TRP A 141 28.90 -32.21 14.42
CA TRP A 141 27.45 -32.00 14.43
C TRP A 141 26.61 -33.30 14.38
N GLY A 142 27.23 -34.45 14.67
CA GLY A 142 26.49 -35.70 14.92
C GLY A 142 25.38 -35.47 15.95
N GLY A 143 24.22 -36.10 15.80
CA GLY A 143 23.05 -35.87 16.67
C GLY A 143 22.17 -34.66 16.33
N MET A 144 22.57 -33.79 15.37
CA MET A 144 21.73 -32.66 14.93
C MET A 144 20.53 -33.05 14.05
N SER A 145 20.48 -34.27 13.53
CA SER A 145 19.35 -34.76 12.73
C SER A 145 18.03 -34.58 13.50
N GLY A 146 17.11 -33.82 12.92
CA GLY A 146 15.80 -33.47 13.47
C GLY A 146 15.75 -32.09 14.14
N ALA A 147 16.88 -31.36 14.24
CA ALA A 147 16.90 -29.99 14.72
C ALA A 147 16.15 -29.06 13.75
N GLY A 148 15.34 -28.14 14.29
CA GLY A 148 14.67 -27.11 13.49
C GLY A 148 15.67 -26.06 12.99
N VAL A 149 15.48 -25.58 11.76
CA VAL A 149 16.31 -24.53 11.15
C VAL A 149 15.45 -23.31 10.90
N PHE A 150 15.85 -22.19 11.47
CA PHE A 150 15.10 -20.93 11.46
C PHE A 150 15.88 -19.84 10.72
N SER A 151 15.16 -18.98 10.01
CA SER A 151 15.65 -17.69 9.50
C SER A 151 14.75 -16.62 10.09
N GLY A 152 15.30 -15.74 10.93
CA GLY A 152 14.45 -14.96 11.84
C GLY A 152 13.56 -15.90 12.67
N ASP A 153 12.30 -15.53 12.90
CA ASP A 153 11.35 -16.35 13.67
C ASP A 153 10.60 -17.39 12.82
N VAL A 154 10.97 -17.53 11.55
CA VAL A 154 10.35 -18.42 10.59
C VAL A 154 11.12 -19.75 10.50
N LEU A 155 10.42 -20.87 10.69
CA LEU A 155 10.96 -22.21 10.50
C LEU A 155 11.04 -22.53 9.01
N ILE A 156 12.26 -22.67 8.49
CA ILE A 156 12.54 -22.91 7.07
C ILE A 156 12.80 -24.38 6.73
N GLY A 157 12.97 -25.23 7.74
CA GLY A 157 13.15 -26.67 7.54
C GLY A 157 13.67 -27.41 8.77
N VAL A 158 14.05 -28.66 8.55
CA VAL A 158 14.60 -29.57 9.57
C VAL A 158 15.89 -30.21 9.09
N VAL A 159 16.90 -30.29 9.95
CA VAL A 159 18.17 -30.95 9.62
C VAL A 159 17.91 -32.44 9.37
N ALA A 160 18.30 -32.97 8.23
CA ALA A 160 18.20 -34.40 7.91
C ALA A 160 19.55 -35.10 7.93
N ALA A 161 20.64 -34.38 7.66
CA ALA A 161 21.98 -34.94 7.75
C ALA A 161 23.02 -33.85 8.02
N HIS A 162 24.21 -34.28 8.41
CA HIS A 162 25.41 -33.46 8.41
C HIS A 162 26.45 -34.14 7.52
N THR A 163 27.23 -33.37 6.77
CA THR A 163 28.37 -33.90 6.02
C THR A 163 29.66 -33.68 6.83
N SER A 164 30.75 -34.35 6.45
CA SER A 164 32.03 -34.29 7.18
C SER A 164 32.73 -32.93 7.15
N GLY A 165 32.18 -31.92 6.48
CA GLY A 165 32.68 -30.55 6.49
C GLY A 165 31.53 -29.56 6.66
N ASP A 166 31.53 -28.81 7.77
CA ASP A 166 30.83 -27.56 8.12
C ASP A 166 29.40 -27.33 7.58
N GLN A 167 28.71 -28.36 7.14
CA GLN A 167 27.46 -28.27 6.40
C GLN A 167 26.38 -29.11 7.05
N LEU A 168 25.22 -28.48 7.26
CA LEU A 168 23.98 -29.16 7.59
C LEU A 168 23.11 -29.25 6.34
N VAL A 169 22.61 -30.45 6.08
CA VAL A 169 21.68 -30.72 5.00
C VAL A 169 20.27 -30.71 5.59
N VAL A 170 19.43 -29.82 5.07
CA VAL A 170 18.13 -29.49 5.64
C VAL A 170 17.04 -29.85 4.65
N VAL A 171 16.02 -30.58 5.12
CA VAL A 171 14.77 -30.79 4.40
C VAL A 171 13.94 -29.51 4.54
N PRO A 172 13.65 -28.81 3.43
CA PRO A 172 12.93 -27.55 3.50
C PRO A 172 11.49 -27.73 3.99
N ALA A 173 10.98 -26.74 4.72
CA ALA A 173 9.60 -26.71 5.17
C ALA A 173 8.60 -26.90 4.02
N TYR A 174 8.86 -26.30 2.85
CA TYR A 174 7.99 -26.44 1.68
C TYR A 174 7.94 -27.86 1.09
N VAL A 175 8.94 -28.70 1.37
CA VAL A 175 8.90 -30.12 0.96
C VAL A 175 7.94 -30.87 1.86
N LEU A 176 8.00 -30.65 3.17
CA LEU A 176 7.08 -31.25 4.14
C LEU A 176 5.64 -30.76 3.92
N TRP A 177 5.51 -29.46 3.62
CA TRP A 177 4.23 -28.81 3.39
C TRP A 177 3.45 -29.35 2.19
N ALA A 178 4.13 -29.95 1.21
CA ALA A 178 3.48 -30.55 0.05
C ALA A 178 2.57 -31.74 0.42
N ASP A 179 2.81 -32.38 1.56
CA ASP A 179 1.98 -33.47 2.08
C ASP A 179 0.71 -32.91 2.79
N PRO A 180 -0.51 -33.25 2.32
CA PRO A 180 -1.76 -32.85 2.99
C PRO A 180 -1.91 -33.36 4.42
N GLY A 181 -1.42 -34.57 4.72
CA GLY A 181 -1.47 -35.17 6.05
C GLY A 181 -0.58 -34.45 7.05
N PHE A 182 0.60 -33.98 6.59
CA PHE A 182 1.46 -33.12 7.38
C PHE A 182 0.75 -31.80 7.73
N ARG A 183 0.18 -31.12 6.72
CA ARG A 183 -0.53 -29.84 6.90
C ARG A 183 -1.68 -29.93 7.91
N ALA A 184 -2.48 -31.00 7.82
CA ALA A 184 -3.61 -31.22 8.72
C ALA A 184 -3.20 -31.33 10.20
N LEU A 185 -2.00 -31.87 10.49
CA LEU A 185 -1.50 -32.07 11.85
C LEU A 185 -0.86 -30.82 12.44
N VAL A 186 -0.12 -30.05 11.65
CA VAL A 186 0.55 -28.83 12.14
C VAL A 186 -0.41 -27.66 12.30
N GLY A 187 -1.60 -27.73 11.68
CA GLY A 187 -2.67 -26.75 11.85
C GLY A 187 -2.33 -25.34 11.39
N ALA A 188 -1.34 -25.21 10.49
CA ALA A 188 -0.93 -23.93 9.94
C ALA A 188 -1.48 -23.76 8.51
N ASP A 189 -1.95 -22.56 8.19
CA ASP A 189 -2.74 -22.30 7.00
C ASP A 189 -1.89 -22.10 5.72
N ARG A 190 -0.63 -21.66 5.86
CA ARG A 190 0.26 -21.35 4.72
C ARG A 190 1.74 -21.28 5.09
N LEU A 191 2.59 -21.25 4.05
CA LEU A 191 3.99 -20.83 4.16
C LEU A 191 4.12 -19.32 3.97
N VAL A 192 4.96 -18.66 4.77
CA VAL A 192 5.32 -17.25 4.59
C VAL A 192 6.62 -17.11 3.79
N GLY A 193 6.77 -15.98 3.10
CA GLY A 193 8.03 -15.59 2.46
C GLY A 193 9.02 -15.09 3.52
N VAL A 194 10.15 -15.76 3.69
CA VAL A 194 11.13 -15.46 4.75
C VAL A 194 11.63 -14.02 4.67
N GLU A 195 11.88 -13.52 3.47
CA GLU A 195 12.35 -12.16 3.21
C GLU A 195 11.25 -11.10 3.40
N PHE A 196 9.97 -11.52 3.41
CA PHE A 196 8.82 -10.63 3.57
C PHE A 196 8.34 -10.56 5.02
N ASP A 197 8.58 -11.62 5.81
CA ASP A 197 8.12 -11.74 7.20
C ASP A 197 8.49 -10.54 8.08
N PRO A 198 9.72 -9.97 8.03
CA PRO A 198 10.07 -8.79 8.82
C PRO A 198 9.27 -7.53 8.44
N LEU A 199 8.69 -7.49 7.24
CA LEU A 199 7.91 -6.38 6.70
C LEU A 199 6.40 -6.63 6.79
N ALA A 200 5.98 -7.79 7.30
CA ALA A 200 4.60 -8.24 7.30
C ALA A 200 3.84 -7.79 8.55
N MET A 201 2.53 -7.60 8.40
CA MET A 201 1.64 -7.56 9.56
C MET A 201 1.59 -8.92 10.25
N THR A 202 1.78 -8.91 11.56
CA THR A 202 1.60 -10.07 12.44
C THR A 202 0.14 -10.17 12.87
N SER A 203 -0.34 -11.39 13.12
CA SER A 203 -1.69 -11.60 13.66
C SER A 203 -1.59 -12.17 15.07
N PRO A 204 -1.98 -11.41 16.11
CA PRO A 204 -2.00 -11.94 17.47
C PRO A 204 -3.17 -12.94 17.61
N ASP A 205 -2.87 -14.14 18.11
CA ASP A 205 -3.85 -15.23 18.28
C ASP A 205 -4.90 -14.95 19.37
N ARG A 206 -4.63 -13.99 20.27
CA ARG A 206 -5.45 -13.72 21.46
C ARG A 206 -6.56 -12.71 21.18
N VAL A 207 -7.78 -13.05 21.60
CA VAL A 207 -8.91 -12.11 21.71
C VAL A 207 -8.88 -11.47 23.10
N ALA A 208 -8.38 -10.24 23.20
CA ALA A 208 -8.16 -9.58 24.50
C ALA A 208 -9.33 -8.75 25.01
N THR A 209 -10.18 -8.24 24.10
CA THR A 209 -11.34 -7.40 24.41
C THR A 209 -12.61 -7.92 23.76
N PRO A 210 -13.81 -7.51 24.22
CA PRO A 210 -15.07 -7.87 23.58
C PRO A 210 -15.11 -7.43 22.11
N SER A 211 -14.72 -6.19 21.81
CA SER A 211 -14.71 -5.66 20.44
C SER A 211 -13.76 -6.40 19.50
N ALA A 212 -12.66 -6.97 20.02
CA ALA A 212 -11.74 -7.76 19.23
C ALA A 212 -12.43 -8.94 18.54
N LEU A 213 -13.50 -9.52 19.11
CA LEU A 213 -14.24 -10.62 18.47
C LEU A 213 -14.74 -10.28 17.05
N VAL A 214 -15.01 -9.01 16.75
CA VAL A 214 -15.56 -8.56 15.47
C VAL A 214 -14.50 -8.50 14.36
N LEU A 215 -13.23 -8.56 14.71
CA LEU A 215 -12.13 -8.48 13.77
C LEU A 215 -12.18 -9.59 12.71
N ALA A 216 -12.04 -9.20 11.44
CA ALA A 216 -12.10 -10.09 10.29
C ALA A 216 -11.11 -11.26 10.39
N ARG A 217 -9.95 -11.07 11.02
CA ARG A 217 -8.90 -12.09 11.20
C ARG A 217 -9.21 -13.15 12.25
N HIS A 218 -10.13 -12.90 13.19
CA HIS A 218 -10.51 -13.89 14.21
C HIS A 218 -11.61 -14.82 13.72
N GLU A 219 -12.31 -14.43 12.65
CA GLU A 219 -13.20 -15.31 11.90
C GLU A 219 -14.26 -16.02 12.73
N ILE A 220 -14.76 -15.32 13.74
CA ILE A 220 -15.76 -15.87 14.67
C ILE A 220 -17.00 -16.34 13.91
N VAL A 221 -17.42 -15.56 12.91
CA VAL A 221 -18.57 -15.88 12.05
C VAL A 221 -18.07 -16.62 10.80
N PRO A 222 -18.72 -17.74 10.41
CA PRO A 222 -18.42 -18.46 9.18
C PRO A 222 -18.41 -17.56 7.93
N TRP A 223 -17.54 -17.88 6.98
CA TRP A 223 -17.43 -17.16 5.71
C TRP A 223 -18.76 -17.18 4.93
N GLN A 224 -19.15 -16.02 4.43
CA GLN A 224 -20.31 -15.88 3.54
C GLN A 224 -19.81 -15.76 2.09
N PRO A 225 -20.16 -16.69 1.19
CA PRO A 225 -19.59 -16.75 -0.13
C PRO A 225 -20.04 -15.59 -1.02
N ARG A 226 -19.10 -15.05 -1.80
CA ARG A 226 -19.33 -14.12 -2.91
C ARG A 226 -18.82 -14.77 -4.21
N PRO A 227 -19.57 -15.74 -4.77
CA PRO A 227 -19.03 -16.67 -5.77
C PRO A 227 -18.55 -15.95 -7.05
N GLU A 228 -19.30 -14.97 -7.54
CA GLU A 228 -18.95 -14.22 -8.75
C GLU A 228 -17.66 -13.42 -8.57
N LEU A 229 -17.53 -12.68 -7.45
CA LEU A 229 -16.34 -11.89 -7.16
C LEU A 229 -15.11 -12.77 -6.88
N MET A 230 -15.28 -13.88 -6.14
CA MET A 230 -14.20 -14.84 -5.91
C MET A 230 -13.74 -15.49 -7.22
N ALA A 231 -14.67 -15.84 -8.12
CA ALA A 231 -14.33 -16.36 -9.44
C ALA A 231 -13.55 -15.33 -10.28
N ALA A 232 -13.96 -14.07 -10.23
CA ALA A 232 -13.26 -12.99 -10.94
C ALA A 232 -11.84 -12.77 -10.40
N LEU A 233 -11.64 -12.79 -9.08
CA LEU A 233 -10.32 -12.70 -8.45
C LEU A 233 -9.41 -13.87 -8.82
N HIS A 234 -9.92 -15.10 -8.80
CA HIS A 234 -9.18 -16.29 -9.24
C HIS A 234 -8.82 -16.22 -10.73
N ALA A 235 -9.73 -15.75 -11.57
CA ALA A 235 -9.47 -15.55 -13.00
C ALA A 235 -8.34 -14.53 -13.24
N TRP A 236 -8.30 -13.43 -12.48
CA TRP A 236 -7.21 -12.45 -12.53
C TRP A 236 -5.88 -13.00 -12.04
N LEU A 237 -5.87 -13.73 -10.92
CA LEU A 237 -4.65 -14.38 -10.40
C LEU A 237 -4.07 -15.40 -11.37
N SER A 238 -4.93 -16.04 -12.17
CA SER A 238 -4.52 -17.02 -13.18
C SER A 238 -3.87 -16.40 -14.41
N ARG A 239 -4.03 -15.09 -14.64
CA ARG A 239 -3.37 -14.38 -15.76
C ARG A 239 -1.86 -14.28 -15.49
N PRO A 240 -0.99 -14.61 -16.46
CA PRO A 240 0.45 -14.50 -16.29
C PRO A 240 0.88 -13.03 -16.07
N GLY A 241 2.07 -12.83 -15.52
CA GLY A 241 2.62 -11.49 -15.29
C GLY A 241 2.08 -10.78 -14.05
N PRO A 242 2.49 -9.51 -13.83
CA PRO A 242 1.96 -8.68 -12.75
C PRO A 242 0.49 -8.35 -12.94
N GLY A 243 -0.08 -7.63 -11.99
CA GLY A 243 -1.42 -7.09 -12.10
C GLY A 243 -1.81 -6.37 -10.83
N VAL A 244 -2.59 -5.30 -10.98
CA VAL A 244 -3.13 -4.53 -9.86
C VAL A 244 -4.64 -4.74 -9.84
N TRP A 245 -5.25 -4.78 -8.66
CA TRP A 245 -6.70 -4.77 -8.50
C TRP A 245 -7.05 -3.84 -7.35
N LEU A 246 -7.77 -2.75 -7.64
CA LEU A 246 -8.38 -1.88 -6.63
C LEU A 246 -9.77 -2.38 -6.24
N LEU A 247 -9.89 -2.91 -5.03
CA LEU A 247 -11.17 -3.24 -4.40
C LEU A 247 -11.55 -2.11 -3.44
N HIS A 248 -12.51 -1.28 -3.83
CA HIS A 248 -12.94 -0.11 -3.04
C HIS A 248 -14.38 -0.25 -2.54
N GLY A 249 -14.79 0.59 -1.60
CA GLY A 249 -16.15 0.67 -1.09
C GLY A 249 -16.19 1.08 0.39
N PRO A 250 -17.37 1.44 0.92
CA PRO A 250 -17.48 1.95 2.29
C PRO A 250 -16.86 1.02 3.35
N GLY A 251 -16.48 1.61 4.49
CA GLY A 251 -16.01 0.84 5.64
C GLY A 251 -17.07 -0.18 6.08
N GLY A 252 -16.65 -1.39 6.46
CA GLY A 252 -17.54 -2.43 6.98
C GLY A 252 -18.22 -3.35 5.96
N GLN A 253 -17.88 -3.24 4.66
CA GLN A 253 -18.42 -4.13 3.61
C GLN A 253 -17.76 -5.51 3.50
N GLY A 254 -16.68 -5.76 4.26
CA GLY A 254 -16.00 -7.05 4.31
C GLY A 254 -14.80 -7.22 3.37
N LYS A 255 -14.22 -6.12 2.84
CA LYS A 255 -13.02 -6.16 1.98
C LYS A 255 -11.86 -6.97 2.60
N THR A 256 -11.47 -6.65 3.82
CA THR A 256 -10.38 -7.35 4.54
C THR A 256 -10.72 -8.84 4.75
N ARG A 257 -11.97 -9.16 5.11
CA ARG A 257 -12.42 -10.56 5.27
C ARG A 257 -12.32 -11.34 3.94
N LEU A 258 -12.71 -10.70 2.83
CA LEU A 258 -12.62 -11.28 1.49
C LEU A 258 -11.17 -11.52 1.09
N ALA A 259 -10.27 -10.56 1.30
CA ALA A 259 -8.85 -10.73 0.97
C ALA A 259 -8.17 -11.82 1.84
N LEU A 260 -8.55 -11.93 3.12
CA LEU A 260 -8.12 -13.03 3.99
C LEU A 260 -8.61 -14.39 3.48
N GLN A 261 -9.88 -14.49 3.06
CA GLN A 261 -10.43 -15.70 2.48
C GLN A 261 -9.73 -16.07 1.16
N LEU A 262 -9.54 -15.10 0.25
CA LEU A 262 -8.78 -15.29 -0.99
C LEU A 262 -7.37 -15.82 -0.68
N GLY A 263 -6.67 -15.21 0.27
CA GLY A 263 -5.34 -15.65 0.65
C GLY A 263 -5.25 -17.09 1.19
N ARG A 264 -6.35 -17.65 1.71
CA ARG A 264 -6.41 -19.05 2.16
C ARG A 264 -6.66 -20.05 1.05
N GLU A 265 -7.37 -19.63 0.01
CA GLU A 265 -7.61 -20.48 -1.16
C GLU A 265 -6.36 -20.62 -2.04
N LEU A 266 -5.35 -19.75 -1.83
CA LEU A 266 -4.09 -19.72 -2.60
C LEU A 266 -2.94 -20.48 -1.91
N ALA A 267 -3.09 -21.80 -1.73
CA ALA A 267 -2.11 -22.62 -1.01
C ALA A 267 -0.68 -22.60 -1.62
N ASP A 268 -0.55 -22.40 -2.93
CA ASP A 268 0.73 -22.39 -3.65
C ASP A 268 1.35 -20.98 -3.82
N TRP A 269 0.65 -19.93 -3.36
CA TRP A 269 1.10 -18.55 -3.45
C TRP A 269 1.69 -18.06 -2.13
N LEU A 270 2.62 -17.12 -2.22
CA LEU A 270 2.98 -16.28 -1.09
C LEU A 270 1.97 -15.14 -0.98
N VAL A 271 1.29 -15.03 0.16
CA VAL A 271 0.34 -13.94 0.43
C VAL A 271 0.95 -13.01 1.47
N PHE A 272 1.33 -11.82 1.03
CA PHE A 272 2.06 -10.84 1.82
C PHE A 272 1.17 -9.64 2.15
N TRP A 273 1.14 -9.26 3.43
CA TRP A 273 0.39 -8.12 3.94
C TRP A 273 1.39 -7.13 4.54
N PRO A 274 1.84 -6.10 3.82
CA PRO A 274 2.81 -5.14 4.34
C PRO A 274 2.31 -4.43 5.59
N ALA A 275 3.18 -4.32 6.60
CA ALA A 275 2.91 -3.48 7.77
C ALA A 275 2.72 -2.01 7.36
N PRO A 276 1.81 -1.25 8.00
CA PRO A 276 1.63 0.17 7.72
C PRO A 276 2.91 1.00 7.83
N GLU A 277 3.81 0.59 8.74
CA GLU A 277 5.07 1.26 9.05
C GLU A 277 6.26 0.69 8.26
N ALA A 278 6.05 -0.34 7.43
CA ALA A 278 7.13 -0.94 6.64
C ALA A 278 7.78 0.09 5.71
N ASP A 279 9.11 0.12 5.72
CA ASP A 279 9.90 1.01 4.85
C ASP A 279 9.58 0.73 3.37
N PRO A 280 9.09 1.74 2.61
CA PRO A 280 8.82 1.61 1.18
C PRO A 280 10.00 1.04 0.38
N ASP A 281 11.24 1.42 0.70
CA ASP A 281 12.40 0.94 -0.06
C ASP A 281 12.70 -0.54 0.23
N ALA A 282 12.49 -0.99 1.47
CA ALA A 282 12.59 -2.39 1.83
C ALA A 282 11.56 -3.26 1.10
N LEU A 283 10.36 -2.75 0.80
CA LEU A 283 9.31 -3.47 0.08
C LEU A 283 9.69 -3.85 -1.37
N ARG A 284 10.72 -3.22 -1.95
CA ARG A 284 11.21 -3.57 -3.29
C ARG A 284 11.69 -5.01 -3.41
N VAL A 285 12.04 -5.67 -2.29
CA VAL A 285 12.38 -7.11 -2.27
C VAL A 285 11.27 -7.99 -2.87
N VAL A 286 10.02 -7.54 -2.81
CA VAL A 286 8.88 -8.29 -3.34
C VAL A 286 8.97 -8.46 -4.85
N ALA A 287 9.57 -7.49 -5.56
CA ALA A 287 9.83 -7.56 -7.00
C ALA A 287 10.77 -8.70 -7.39
N ASP A 288 11.64 -9.14 -6.47
CA ASP A 288 12.59 -10.23 -6.69
C ASP A 288 11.97 -11.62 -6.47
N SER A 289 10.67 -11.68 -6.14
CA SER A 289 10.00 -12.95 -5.85
C SER A 289 10.05 -13.90 -7.04
N ARG A 290 10.48 -15.13 -6.76
CA ARG A 290 10.50 -16.25 -7.71
C ARG A 290 9.28 -17.15 -7.56
N ARG A 291 8.30 -16.72 -6.77
CA ARG A 291 7.07 -17.44 -6.46
C ARG A 291 5.88 -16.58 -6.81
N PRO A 292 4.75 -17.19 -7.24
CA PRO A 292 3.49 -16.48 -7.33
C PRO A 292 3.22 -15.78 -5.99
N THR A 293 3.15 -14.44 -6.03
CA THR A 293 3.06 -13.61 -4.83
C THR A 293 1.89 -12.65 -5.00
N LEU A 294 0.99 -12.66 -4.01
CA LEU A 294 -0.10 -11.71 -3.87
C LEU A 294 0.24 -10.78 -2.72
N VAL A 295 0.41 -9.50 -3.00
CA VAL A 295 0.54 -8.45 -1.97
C VAL A 295 -0.84 -7.84 -1.75
N VAL A 296 -1.28 -7.79 -0.50
CA VAL A 296 -2.53 -7.11 -0.14
C VAL A 296 -2.20 -5.85 0.64
N LEU A 297 -2.47 -4.69 0.03
CA LEU A 297 -2.25 -3.38 0.65
C LEU A 297 -3.60 -2.85 1.16
N ASP A 298 -3.86 -3.00 2.46
CA ASP A 298 -5.06 -2.46 3.10
C ASP A 298 -4.90 -0.96 3.37
N TYR A 299 -5.98 -0.20 3.18
CA TYR A 299 -5.98 1.27 3.21
C TYR A 299 -5.00 1.91 2.23
N ALA A 300 -4.97 1.43 0.98
CA ALA A 300 -4.05 1.87 -0.06
C ALA A 300 -4.05 3.40 -0.27
N GLU A 301 -5.21 4.04 -0.15
CA GLU A 301 -5.41 5.49 -0.29
C GLU A 301 -4.63 6.33 0.73
N THR A 302 -4.21 5.73 1.84
CA THR A 302 -3.42 6.39 2.90
C THR A 302 -1.94 6.01 2.88
N ARG A 303 -1.50 5.18 1.92
CA ARG A 303 -0.14 4.64 1.87
C ARG A 303 0.57 4.90 0.53
N PRO A 304 0.58 6.14 0.00
CA PRO A 304 1.08 6.43 -1.34
C PRO A 304 2.55 6.03 -1.54
N LYS A 305 3.41 6.21 -0.52
CA LYS A 305 4.84 5.85 -0.62
C LYS A 305 5.05 4.34 -0.77
N GLN A 306 4.34 3.53 0.03
CA GLN A 306 4.41 2.07 -0.07
C GLN A 306 3.81 1.58 -1.38
N LEU A 307 2.66 2.14 -1.77
CA LEU A 307 2.01 1.84 -3.04
C LEU A 307 2.96 2.11 -4.21
N HIS A 308 3.59 3.27 -4.23
CA HIS A 308 4.58 3.65 -5.25
C HIS A 308 5.73 2.65 -5.37
N ALA A 309 6.31 2.26 -4.23
CA ALA A 309 7.41 1.30 -4.20
C ALA A 309 7.00 -0.10 -4.70
N LEU A 310 5.78 -0.55 -4.37
CA LEU A 310 5.24 -1.83 -4.78
C LEU A 310 4.86 -1.85 -6.28
N VAL A 311 4.26 -0.76 -6.76
CA VAL A 311 3.83 -0.62 -8.16
C VAL A 311 5.04 -0.57 -9.10
N ARG A 312 6.09 0.18 -8.76
CA ARG A 312 7.32 0.25 -9.57
C ARG A 312 8.10 -1.07 -9.68
N GLY A 313 7.83 -2.06 -8.82
CA GLY A 313 8.53 -3.34 -8.76
C GLY A 313 7.76 -4.51 -9.39
N ASN A 314 6.79 -4.25 -10.27
CA ASN A 314 5.71 -5.11 -10.78
C ASN A 314 6.10 -6.52 -11.33
N LYS A 315 6.59 -7.44 -10.49
CA LYS A 315 6.61 -8.89 -10.80
C LYS A 315 5.57 -9.70 -10.01
N VAL A 316 4.67 -9.03 -9.31
CA VAL A 316 3.70 -9.64 -8.37
C VAL A 316 2.28 -9.17 -8.64
N LYS A 317 1.30 -9.86 -8.07
CA LYS A 317 -0.10 -9.41 -8.05
C LYS A 317 -0.33 -8.50 -6.85
N LEU A 318 -0.88 -7.30 -7.06
CA LEU A 318 -1.18 -6.31 -6.03
C LEU A 318 -2.70 -6.19 -5.87
N LEU A 319 -3.24 -6.52 -4.70
CA LEU A 319 -4.63 -6.26 -4.33
C LEU A 319 -4.68 -5.07 -3.38
N LEU A 320 -5.21 -3.95 -3.86
CA LEU A 320 -5.37 -2.70 -3.12
C LEU A 320 -6.77 -2.66 -2.51
N LEU A 321 -6.86 -2.49 -1.20
CA LEU A 321 -8.14 -2.30 -0.52
C LEU A 321 -8.27 -0.83 -0.14
N ALA A 322 -9.35 -0.18 -0.57
CA ALA A 322 -9.58 1.23 -0.27
C ALA A 322 -11.02 1.52 0.15
N ARG A 323 -11.26 2.68 0.77
CA ARG A 323 -12.63 3.18 0.96
C ARG A 323 -13.21 3.73 -0.35
N THR A 324 -12.36 4.34 -1.17
CA THR A 324 -12.73 5.02 -2.42
C THR A 324 -11.69 4.84 -3.52
N ASP A 325 -12.14 5.08 -4.74
CA ASP A 325 -11.44 5.18 -6.02
C ASP A 325 -11.21 6.65 -6.41
N GLY A 326 -10.97 7.54 -5.43
CA GLY A 326 -10.90 8.99 -5.66
C GLY A 326 -9.64 9.49 -6.37
N GLU A 327 -9.44 10.81 -6.36
CA GLU A 327 -8.36 11.53 -7.08
C GLU A 327 -6.94 11.00 -6.82
N TRP A 328 -6.69 10.39 -5.65
CA TRP A 328 -5.41 9.71 -5.35
C TRP A 328 -5.11 8.54 -6.29
N TRP A 329 -6.15 7.87 -6.79
CA TRP A 329 -6.06 6.75 -7.72
C TRP A 329 -5.88 7.27 -9.15
N ASP A 330 -6.66 8.29 -9.54
CA ASP A 330 -6.61 8.90 -10.88
C ASP A 330 -5.30 9.64 -11.15
N SER A 331 -4.71 10.26 -10.12
CA SER A 331 -3.44 11.00 -10.22
C SER A 331 -2.20 10.11 -10.09
N LEU A 332 -2.36 8.85 -9.67
CA LEU A 332 -1.22 7.95 -9.47
C LEU A 332 -0.43 7.69 -10.77
N PRO A 333 -1.06 7.52 -11.95
CA PRO A 333 -0.36 7.45 -13.24
C PRO A 333 0.37 8.74 -13.64
N GLU A 334 -0.03 9.91 -13.12
CA GLU A 334 0.58 11.20 -13.47
C GLU A 334 1.94 11.41 -12.79
N ILE A 335 2.31 10.56 -11.81
CA ILE A 335 3.55 10.70 -11.04
C ILE A 335 4.78 10.45 -11.92
N ASP A 336 4.78 9.33 -12.67
CA ASP A 336 5.80 9.01 -13.66
C ASP A 336 5.35 7.86 -14.57
N ASP A 337 5.98 7.78 -15.74
CA ASP A 337 5.63 6.81 -16.79
C ASP A 337 5.69 5.35 -16.31
N ARG A 338 6.65 4.96 -15.44
CA ARG A 338 6.72 3.56 -14.95
C ARG A 338 5.54 3.19 -14.06
N VAL A 339 5.01 4.14 -13.30
CA VAL A 339 3.83 3.94 -12.46
C VAL A 339 2.59 3.84 -13.33
N ALA A 340 2.45 4.73 -14.31
CA ALA A 340 1.41 4.63 -15.33
C ALA A 340 1.41 3.24 -15.97
N ASP A 341 2.59 2.77 -16.40
CA ASP A 341 2.79 1.48 -17.04
C ASP A 341 2.40 0.30 -16.16
N SER A 342 2.78 0.35 -14.89
CA SER A 342 2.50 -0.74 -13.95
C SER A 342 1.04 -0.80 -13.53
N LEU A 343 0.38 0.35 -13.51
CA LEU A 343 -0.97 0.42 -13.00
C LEU A 343 -1.96 -0.09 -13.99
N ALA A 344 -1.88 0.33 -15.23
CA ALA A 344 -3.14 0.80 -15.73
C ALA A 344 -4.16 -0.24 -16.27
N GLY A 345 -3.94 -1.54 -16.26
CA GLY A 345 -5.01 -2.56 -16.37
C GLY A 345 -5.35 -3.06 -14.97
N ALA A 346 -5.12 -2.19 -14.01
CA ALA A 346 -5.64 -2.25 -12.69
C ALA A 346 -7.14 -2.37 -12.81
N THR A 347 -7.67 -3.48 -12.32
CA THR A 347 -9.11 -3.63 -12.27
C THR A 347 -9.63 -2.85 -11.07
N THR A 348 -10.53 -1.89 -11.29
CA THR A 348 -11.25 -1.21 -10.21
C THR A 348 -12.61 -1.88 -10.00
N HIS A 349 -12.90 -2.25 -8.76
CA HIS A 349 -14.17 -2.90 -8.40
C HIS A 349 -14.75 -2.32 -7.12
N ARG A 350 -15.97 -1.79 -7.21
CA ARG A 350 -16.74 -1.34 -6.05
C ARG A 350 -17.42 -2.51 -5.37
N LEU A 351 -17.02 -2.81 -4.15
CA LEU A 351 -17.63 -3.88 -3.36
C LEU A 351 -19.05 -3.50 -2.94
N ALA A 352 -20.03 -4.17 -3.52
CA ALA A 352 -21.43 -4.03 -3.14
C ALA A 352 -21.67 -4.47 -1.67
N PRO A 353 -22.67 -3.87 -0.99
CA PRO A 353 -23.13 -4.34 0.31
C PRO A 353 -23.44 -5.83 0.27
N LEU A 354 -23.17 -6.51 1.38
CA LEU A 354 -23.47 -7.92 1.49
C LEU A 354 -24.97 -8.06 1.72
N THR A 355 -25.76 -8.16 0.65
CA THR A 355 -27.19 -8.47 0.74
C THR A 355 -27.32 -9.83 1.43
N THR A 356 -27.82 -9.82 2.66
CA THR A 356 -27.64 -10.89 3.64
C THR A 356 -28.40 -12.16 3.24
N THR A 357 -27.68 -13.28 3.17
CA THR A 357 -28.26 -14.64 3.30
C THR A 357 -27.88 -15.30 4.63
N ALA A 358 -26.92 -14.74 5.38
CA ALA A 358 -26.70 -15.15 6.76
C ALA A 358 -27.68 -14.42 7.68
N GLY A 359 -28.55 -15.18 8.33
CA GLY A 359 -29.46 -14.64 9.33
C GLY A 359 -28.70 -14.12 10.55
N TYR A 360 -29.18 -13.03 11.14
CA TYR A 360 -28.72 -12.48 12.43
C TYR A 360 -28.49 -13.57 13.48
N ARG A 361 -29.37 -14.59 13.51
CA ARG A 361 -29.25 -15.76 14.38
C ARG A 361 -27.92 -16.52 14.27
N GLN A 362 -27.38 -16.69 13.07
CA GLN A 362 -26.09 -17.37 12.89
C GLN A 362 -24.95 -16.55 13.50
N VAL A 363 -24.98 -15.23 13.29
CA VAL A 363 -23.97 -14.29 13.77
C VAL A 363 -23.98 -14.22 15.30
N VAL A 364 -25.16 -14.10 15.91
CA VAL A 364 -25.28 -14.01 17.37
C VAL A 364 -24.88 -15.31 18.06
N THR A 365 -25.24 -16.48 17.51
CA THR A 365 -24.79 -17.78 18.05
C THR A 365 -23.27 -17.94 17.97
N ALA A 366 -22.64 -17.50 16.88
CA ALA A 366 -21.19 -17.55 16.74
C ALA A 366 -20.48 -16.70 17.81
N TYR A 367 -20.95 -15.47 18.06
CA TYR A 367 -20.40 -14.62 19.12
C TYR A 367 -20.65 -15.15 20.51
N ALA A 368 -21.83 -15.73 20.78
CA ALA A 368 -22.14 -16.35 22.04
C ALA A 368 -21.16 -17.47 22.41
N ASN A 369 -20.76 -18.28 21.42
CA ASN A 369 -19.76 -19.34 21.61
C ASN A 369 -18.34 -18.79 21.79
N ALA A 370 -18.05 -17.60 21.28
CA ALA A 370 -16.72 -17.01 21.32
C ALA A 370 -16.47 -16.08 22.51
N LEU A 371 -17.51 -15.47 23.09
CA LEU A 371 -17.41 -14.58 24.26
C LEU A 371 -16.66 -15.18 25.46
N PRO A 372 -16.77 -16.48 25.79
CA PRO A 372 -15.97 -17.10 26.85
C PRO A 372 -14.45 -17.02 26.64
N ARG A 373 -13.97 -16.74 25.42
CA ARG A 373 -12.54 -16.51 25.13
C ARG A 373 -12.03 -15.19 25.70
N VAL A 374 -12.91 -14.25 26.05
CA VAL A 374 -12.57 -12.95 26.62
C VAL A 374 -12.58 -13.03 28.15
N ASP A 375 -11.51 -12.55 28.77
CA ASP A 375 -11.34 -12.61 30.22
C ASP A 375 -12.51 -11.92 30.95
N GLY A 376 -13.17 -12.63 31.86
CA GLY A 376 -14.28 -12.09 32.64
C GLY A 376 -15.66 -12.21 31.98
N PHE A 377 -15.78 -12.90 30.83
CA PHE A 377 -17.05 -13.26 30.20
C PHE A 377 -17.36 -14.77 30.27
N THR A 378 -16.57 -15.58 30.99
CA THR A 378 -16.72 -17.04 31.08
C THR A 378 -17.92 -17.53 31.89
N THR A 379 -18.53 -16.67 32.71
CA THR A 379 -19.55 -17.06 33.71
C THR A 379 -20.99 -16.92 33.23
N HIS A 380 -21.22 -16.37 32.04
CA HIS A 380 -22.57 -16.12 31.53
C HIS A 380 -23.07 -17.28 30.64
N PRO A 381 -24.38 -17.60 30.67
CA PRO A 381 -24.96 -18.61 29.80
C PRO A 381 -25.21 -18.04 28.39
N TRP A 382 -24.15 -17.71 27.65
CA TRP A 382 -24.25 -17.04 26.34
C TRP A 382 -25.15 -17.76 25.33
N PRO A 383 -25.13 -19.10 25.20
CA PRO A 383 -26.02 -19.78 24.25
C PRO A 383 -27.51 -19.56 24.57
N ASP A 384 -27.88 -19.55 25.85
CA ASP A 384 -29.27 -19.33 26.29
C ASP A 384 -29.68 -17.87 26.07
N ILE A 385 -28.77 -16.93 26.34
CA ILE A 385 -28.98 -15.50 26.07
C ILE A 385 -29.19 -15.29 24.56
N ALA A 386 -28.36 -15.89 23.72
CA ALA A 386 -28.46 -15.79 22.26
C ALA A 386 -29.80 -16.34 21.74
N ALA A 387 -30.27 -17.45 22.32
CA ALA A 387 -31.55 -18.06 21.96
C ALA A 387 -32.77 -17.19 22.34
N ALA A 388 -32.65 -16.37 23.37
CA ALA A 388 -33.70 -15.48 23.85
C ALA A 388 -33.79 -14.13 23.10
N LEU A 389 -32.77 -13.77 22.32
CA LEU A 389 -32.74 -12.50 21.58
C LEU A 389 -33.71 -12.52 20.38
N PRO A 390 -34.41 -11.39 20.10
CA PRO A 390 -35.26 -11.27 18.93
C PRO A 390 -34.42 -11.35 17.65
N ASP A 391 -34.99 -11.92 16.59
CA ASP A 391 -34.32 -11.96 15.28
C ASP A 391 -34.37 -10.58 14.61
N ARG A 392 -33.42 -10.32 13.70
CA ARG A 392 -33.33 -9.05 12.96
C ARG A 392 -33.10 -9.32 11.48
N ASP A 393 -33.92 -8.69 10.63
CA ASP A 393 -33.87 -8.78 9.17
C ASP A 393 -33.66 -7.41 8.49
N ASP A 394 -33.52 -6.34 9.29
CA ASP A 394 -33.43 -4.94 8.85
C ASP A 394 -31.99 -4.43 8.62
N ILE A 395 -30.98 -5.33 8.62
CA ILE A 395 -29.56 -4.95 8.60
C ILE A 395 -28.85 -5.43 7.33
N ASP A 396 -28.54 -4.48 6.45
CA ASP A 396 -27.93 -4.75 5.13
C ASP A 396 -26.40 -4.62 5.08
N HIS A 397 -25.75 -4.28 6.21
CA HIS A 397 -24.31 -4.02 6.28
C HIS A 397 -23.62 -5.03 7.19
N ALA A 398 -22.61 -5.75 6.66
CA ALA A 398 -21.95 -6.84 7.37
C ALA A 398 -21.36 -6.42 8.73
N LEU A 399 -20.62 -5.31 8.79
CA LEU A 399 -20.06 -4.84 10.06
C LEU A 399 -21.14 -4.39 11.05
N THR A 400 -22.17 -3.70 10.57
CA THR A 400 -23.29 -3.27 11.43
C THR A 400 -24.04 -4.47 11.99
N LEU A 401 -24.22 -5.54 11.21
CA LEU A 401 -24.82 -6.79 11.67
C LEU A 401 -23.96 -7.42 12.79
N HIS A 402 -22.65 -7.48 12.59
CA HIS A 402 -21.72 -8.03 13.58
C HIS A 402 -21.70 -7.21 14.88
N LEU A 403 -21.62 -5.89 14.79
CA LEU A 403 -21.66 -4.99 15.95
C LEU A 403 -23.01 -5.07 16.67
N THR A 404 -24.12 -5.15 15.93
CA THR A 404 -25.47 -5.26 16.52
C THR A 404 -25.65 -6.56 17.26
N ALA A 405 -25.25 -7.69 16.66
CA ALA A 405 -25.33 -9.01 17.30
C ALA A 405 -24.48 -9.08 18.59
N LEU A 406 -23.25 -8.54 18.55
CA LEU A 406 -22.40 -8.47 19.73
C LEU A 406 -23.00 -7.54 20.80
N ALA A 407 -23.50 -6.36 20.41
CA ALA A 407 -24.13 -5.41 21.33
C ALA A 407 -25.37 -6.01 22.01
N ASP A 408 -26.23 -6.71 21.27
CA ASP A 408 -27.44 -7.34 21.81
C ASP A 408 -27.11 -8.39 22.88
N LEU A 409 -26.09 -9.21 22.67
CA LEU A 409 -25.60 -10.17 23.68
C LEU A 409 -25.10 -9.45 24.94
N LEU A 410 -24.25 -8.44 24.76
CA LEU A 410 -23.63 -7.73 25.88
C LEU A 410 -24.68 -6.95 26.68
N ASP A 411 -25.63 -6.29 26.01
CA ASP A 411 -26.72 -5.54 26.64
C ASP A 411 -27.62 -6.44 27.50
N ALA A 412 -27.87 -7.68 27.09
CA ALA A 412 -28.65 -8.63 27.87
C ALA A 412 -28.02 -8.98 29.24
N THR A 413 -26.74 -8.68 29.44
CA THR A 413 -26.01 -8.94 30.70
C THR A 413 -25.70 -7.69 31.51
N ALA A 414 -26.07 -6.51 31.00
CA ALA A 414 -25.70 -5.22 31.58
C ALA A 414 -26.95 -4.39 31.95
N PRO A 415 -26.80 -3.42 32.87
CA PRO A 415 -27.88 -2.47 33.14
C PRO A 415 -28.19 -1.64 31.88
N PRO A 416 -29.45 -1.20 31.70
CA PRO A 416 -29.88 -0.45 30.52
C PRO A 416 -29.10 0.86 30.38
N GLN A 417 -28.71 1.16 29.14
CA GLN A 417 -27.92 2.33 28.80
C GLN A 417 -28.77 3.62 28.91
N ARG A 418 -28.21 4.67 29.51
CA ARG A 418 -28.78 6.02 29.54
C ARG A 418 -28.00 6.93 28.59
N THR A 419 -28.04 6.62 27.29
CA THR A 419 -27.40 7.41 26.22
C THR A 419 -28.45 7.80 25.20
N THR A 420 -28.20 8.89 24.48
CA THR A 420 -28.99 9.30 23.31
C THR A 420 -28.52 8.62 22.02
N ASP A 421 -27.28 8.12 22.00
CA ASP A 421 -26.72 7.38 20.86
C ASP A 421 -26.99 5.88 20.99
N HIS A 422 -27.94 5.39 20.18
CA HIS A 422 -28.35 3.98 20.16
C HIS A 422 -27.73 3.18 19.00
N THR A 423 -26.70 3.72 18.34
CA THR A 423 -25.98 3.00 17.28
C THR A 423 -25.28 1.75 17.82
N ALA A 424 -25.05 0.77 16.95
CA ALA A 424 -24.35 -0.46 17.32
C ALA A 424 -22.93 -0.18 17.82
N GLU A 425 -22.23 0.76 17.17
CA GLU A 425 -20.92 1.27 17.58
C GLU A 425 -20.93 1.82 19.02
N ALA A 426 -21.88 2.71 19.34
CA ALA A 426 -21.98 3.32 20.67
C ALA A 426 -22.30 2.29 21.76
N ARG A 427 -23.14 1.30 21.46
CA ARG A 427 -23.48 0.21 22.38
C ARG A 427 -22.27 -0.69 22.65
N VAL A 428 -21.55 -1.15 21.62
CA VAL A 428 -20.32 -1.95 21.82
C VAL A 428 -19.26 -1.14 22.57
N LEU A 429 -19.06 0.14 22.22
CA LEU A 429 -18.11 1.02 22.91
C LEU A 429 -18.43 1.23 24.39
N PHE A 430 -19.71 1.23 24.77
CA PHE A 430 -20.09 1.30 26.17
C PHE A 430 -19.57 0.10 26.96
N HIS A 431 -19.74 -1.11 26.42
CA HIS A 431 -19.20 -2.33 27.04
C HIS A 431 -17.69 -2.37 27.03
N GLU A 432 -17.08 -1.91 25.94
CA GLU A 432 -15.63 -1.80 25.80
C GLU A 432 -15.05 -0.84 26.86
N ARG A 433 -15.64 0.34 27.06
CA ARG A 433 -15.26 1.28 28.14
C ARG A 433 -15.47 0.67 29.53
N ARG A 434 -16.56 -0.06 29.76
CA ARG A 434 -16.79 -0.75 31.04
C ARG A 434 -15.72 -1.82 31.28
N TYR A 435 -15.31 -2.52 30.23
CA TYR A 435 -14.21 -3.49 30.29
C TYR A 435 -12.87 -2.81 30.58
N TRP A 436 -12.59 -1.66 29.98
CA TRP A 436 -11.39 -0.87 30.29
C TRP A 436 -11.34 -0.48 31.76
N ASN A 437 -12.44 0.08 32.30
CA ASN A 437 -12.52 0.45 33.70
C ASN A 437 -12.27 -0.75 34.63
N LYS A 438 -12.94 -1.88 34.38
CA LYS A 438 -12.81 -3.10 35.19
C LYS A 438 -11.39 -3.69 35.16
N THR A 439 -10.70 -3.62 34.02
CA THR A 439 -9.35 -4.18 33.88
C THR A 439 -8.28 -3.23 34.43
N ALA A 440 -8.45 -1.92 34.26
CA ALA A 440 -7.58 -0.90 34.84
C ALA A 440 -7.67 -0.89 36.39
N GLU A 441 -8.87 -1.04 36.97
CA GLU A 441 -9.07 -1.13 38.43
C GLU A 441 -8.27 -2.27 39.08
N ARG A 442 -7.93 -3.33 38.34
CA ARG A 442 -7.12 -4.45 38.83
C ARG A 442 -5.62 -4.14 38.90
N ILE A 443 -5.19 -3.02 38.30
CA ILE A 443 -3.80 -2.60 38.23
C ILE A 443 -3.60 -1.50 39.28
N PRO A 444 -2.80 -1.71 40.34
CA PRO A 444 -2.68 -0.75 41.45
C PRO A 444 -2.31 0.67 41.02
N ALA A 445 -1.44 0.82 40.02
CA ALA A 445 -1.02 2.12 39.50
C ALA A 445 -2.13 2.87 38.72
N LEU A 446 -3.15 2.16 38.23
CA LEU A 446 -4.26 2.75 37.47
C LEU A 446 -5.54 2.90 38.29
N ALA A 447 -5.66 2.17 39.40
CA ALA A 447 -6.86 2.14 40.25
C ALA A 447 -7.24 3.51 40.84
N ALA A 448 -6.29 4.44 40.96
CA ALA A 448 -6.52 5.78 41.46
C ALA A 448 -6.98 6.79 40.37
N LEU A 449 -6.92 6.43 39.09
CA LEU A 449 -7.37 7.30 38.00
C LEU A 449 -8.89 7.35 37.95
N ASP A 450 -9.45 8.55 37.81
CA ASP A 450 -10.86 8.66 37.47
C ASP A 450 -11.13 8.18 36.03
N ARG A 451 -12.41 7.87 35.76
CA ARG A 451 -12.82 7.32 34.46
C ARG A 451 -12.58 8.29 33.31
N THR A 452 -12.67 9.60 33.56
CA THR A 452 -12.48 10.62 32.53
C THR A 452 -11.01 10.67 32.10
N THR A 453 -10.10 10.64 33.06
CA THR A 453 -8.65 10.62 32.85
C THR A 453 -8.22 9.35 32.14
N LEU A 454 -8.76 8.19 32.52
CA LEU A 454 -8.50 6.92 31.83
C LEU A 454 -8.96 6.98 30.36
N HIS A 455 -10.17 7.47 30.09
CA HIS A 455 -10.69 7.57 28.72
C HIS A 455 -9.95 8.64 27.88
N ASN A 456 -9.53 9.75 28.49
CA ASN A 456 -8.68 10.75 27.85
C ASN A 456 -7.31 10.15 27.50
N ALA A 457 -6.74 9.32 28.37
CA ALA A 457 -5.50 8.61 28.09
C ALA A 457 -5.65 7.67 26.89
N VAL A 458 -6.71 6.86 26.86
CA VAL A 458 -7.02 6.01 25.70
C VAL A 458 -7.18 6.84 24.42
N THR A 459 -7.86 7.99 24.50
CA THR A 459 -8.04 8.89 23.36
C THR A 459 -6.72 9.44 22.83
N LEU A 460 -5.81 9.89 23.71
CA LEU A 460 -4.48 10.35 23.28
C LEU A 460 -3.67 9.23 22.63
N LEU A 461 -3.72 8.00 23.17
CA LEU A 461 -3.03 6.85 22.57
C LEU A 461 -3.57 6.51 21.17
N ILE A 462 -4.89 6.64 20.97
CA ILE A 462 -5.54 6.46 19.66
C ILE A 462 -5.15 7.58 18.69
N LEU A 463 -5.24 8.85 19.11
CA LEU A 463 -4.97 10.00 18.25
C LEU A 463 -3.49 10.13 17.90
N ALA A 464 -2.58 9.77 18.81
CA ALA A 464 -1.16 9.87 18.57
C ALA A 464 -0.64 8.79 17.62
N GLY A 465 -1.15 7.55 17.70
CA GLY A 465 -0.67 6.45 16.83
C GLY A 465 0.82 6.16 17.02
N LEU A 466 1.19 5.68 18.20
CA LEU A 466 2.60 5.55 18.61
C LEU A 466 3.33 4.42 17.87
N ALA A 467 4.51 4.72 17.34
CA ALA A 467 5.38 3.70 16.76
C ALA A 467 6.08 2.93 17.89
N THR A 468 6.73 3.61 18.83
CA THR A 468 7.41 2.93 19.95
C THR A 468 6.72 3.15 21.30
N PRO A 469 6.81 2.19 22.25
CA PRO A 469 6.31 2.40 23.60
C PRO A 469 6.95 3.61 24.31
N ALA A 470 8.13 4.05 23.88
CA ALA A 470 8.82 5.21 24.43
C ALA A 470 8.12 6.55 24.09
N GLU A 471 7.42 6.62 22.95
CA GLU A 471 6.66 7.82 22.55
C GLU A 471 5.43 8.09 23.42
N ALA A 472 5.00 7.10 24.21
CA ALA A 472 3.81 7.23 25.06
C ALA A 472 4.03 8.21 26.22
N ASP A 473 5.26 8.30 26.73
CA ASP A 473 5.57 9.14 27.90
C ASP A 473 5.33 10.63 27.65
N PRO A 474 5.91 11.28 26.62
CA PRO A 474 5.65 12.70 26.36
C PRO A 474 4.18 12.99 26.05
N VAL A 475 3.50 12.11 25.32
CA VAL A 475 2.08 12.25 24.97
C VAL A 475 1.20 12.19 26.22
N LEU A 476 1.35 11.16 27.05
CA LEU A 476 0.50 10.96 28.23
C LEU A 476 0.76 12.01 29.32
N ARG A 477 1.98 12.58 29.42
CA ARG A 477 2.27 13.68 30.37
C ARG A 477 1.45 14.94 30.13
N THR A 478 0.89 15.11 28.94
CA THR A 478 0.01 16.26 28.64
C THR A 478 -1.38 16.15 29.31
N LEU A 479 -1.72 14.97 29.86
CA LEU A 479 -3.03 14.71 30.46
C LEU A 479 -3.22 15.43 31.80
N PRO A 480 -4.35 16.13 31.97
CA PRO A 480 -4.78 16.56 33.29
C PRO A 480 -5.22 15.36 34.14
N GLY A 481 -5.08 15.45 35.46
CA GLY A 481 -5.55 14.43 36.41
C GLY A 481 -4.54 13.33 36.74
N LEU A 482 -3.33 13.37 36.17
CA LEU A 482 -2.25 12.47 36.55
C LEU A 482 -1.68 12.81 37.94
N PRO A 483 -1.16 11.81 38.69
CA PRO A 483 -0.49 12.04 39.96
C PRO A 483 0.81 12.83 39.80
N THR A 484 1.30 13.41 40.91
CA THR A 484 2.50 14.28 40.94
C THR A 484 3.75 13.59 40.37
N ASP A 485 3.92 12.29 40.61
CA ASP A 485 4.87 11.44 39.88
C ASP A 485 4.09 10.53 38.91
N PRO A 486 3.95 10.93 37.63
CA PRO A 486 3.13 10.20 36.69
C PRO A 486 3.86 9.00 36.06
N ALA A 487 5.18 8.84 36.23
CA ALA A 487 5.95 7.84 35.48
C ALA A 487 5.48 6.38 35.70
N PRO A 488 5.18 5.92 36.94
CA PRO A 488 4.65 4.58 37.14
C PRO A 488 3.27 4.38 36.50
N THR A 489 2.43 5.41 36.54
CA THR A 489 1.08 5.41 35.97
C THR A 489 1.12 5.35 34.46
N ILE A 490 1.97 6.16 33.82
CA ILE A 490 2.20 6.16 32.38
C ILE A 490 2.71 4.81 31.91
N HIS A 491 3.73 4.25 32.59
CA HIS A 491 4.24 2.92 32.24
C HIS A 491 3.16 1.84 32.36
N ALA A 492 2.34 1.91 33.41
CA ALA A 492 1.21 1.00 33.61
C ALA A 492 0.13 1.18 32.53
N LEU A 493 -0.19 2.41 32.12
CA LEU A 493 -1.15 2.71 31.05
C LEU A 493 -0.68 2.13 29.72
N THR A 494 0.56 2.40 29.32
CA THR A 494 1.13 1.91 28.06
C THR A 494 1.14 0.39 28.02
N ARG A 495 1.56 -0.27 29.11
CA ARG A 495 1.59 -1.74 29.20
C ARG A 495 0.18 -2.33 29.23
N TRP A 496 -0.73 -1.73 29.98
CA TRP A 496 -2.12 -2.18 30.02
C TRP A 496 -2.77 -2.07 28.64
N PHE A 497 -2.60 -0.94 27.95
CA PHE A 497 -3.15 -0.73 26.63
C PHE A 497 -2.58 -1.71 25.61
N SER A 498 -1.26 -1.97 25.61
CA SER A 498 -0.66 -2.97 24.72
C SER A 498 -1.08 -4.41 25.02
N THR A 499 -1.49 -4.73 26.24
CA THR A 499 -2.09 -6.04 26.54
C THR A 499 -3.51 -6.19 26.00
N LEU A 500 -4.26 -5.09 25.90
CA LEU A 500 -5.60 -5.08 25.31
C LEU A 500 -5.57 -5.05 23.79
N TYR A 501 -4.61 -4.32 23.22
CA TYR A 501 -4.45 -4.14 21.78
C TYR A 501 -2.99 -4.44 21.38
N PRO A 502 -2.60 -5.73 21.34
CA PRO A 502 -1.26 -6.12 20.94
C PRO A 502 -0.94 -5.63 19.52
N PRO A 503 0.28 -5.16 19.25
CA PRO A 503 0.64 -4.61 17.95
C PRO A 503 0.62 -5.69 16.86
N THR A 504 0.09 -5.36 15.69
CA THR A 504 0.18 -6.20 14.49
C THR A 504 1.38 -5.87 13.61
N ALA A 505 2.32 -5.05 14.07
CA ALA A 505 3.53 -4.68 13.34
C ALA A 505 4.74 -4.62 14.29
N PRO A 506 5.95 -5.01 13.84
CA PRO A 506 7.13 -5.10 14.71
C PRO A 506 7.54 -3.75 15.31
N ASP A 507 7.36 -2.66 14.57
CA ASP A 507 7.74 -1.29 14.97
C ASP A 507 6.57 -0.49 15.54
N ARG A 508 5.53 -1.17 16.02
CA ARG A 508 4.33 -0.55 16.60
C ARG A 508 4.21 -0.87 18.09
N ALA A 509 3.86 0.12 18.90
CA ALA A 509 3.74 -0.05 20.35
C ALA A 509 2.53 -0.90 20.73
N PHE A 510 1.41 -0.66 20.04
CA PHE A 510 0.12 -1.30 20.22
C PHE A 510 -0.83 -0.94 19.07
N ASP A 511 -1.86 -1.76 18.88
CA ASP A 511 -2.99 -1.46 18.01
C ASP A 511 -3.99 -0.52 18.70
N THR A 512 -4.97 -0.02 17.93
CA THR A 512 -6.11 0.74 18.46
C THR A 512 -7.33 -0.17 18.68
N PRO A 513 -8.38 0.30 19.38
CA PRO A 513 -9.65 -0.42 19.44
C PRO A 513 -10.20 -0.69 18.04
N GLN A 514 -10.45 -1.98 17.74
CA GLN A 514 -10.94 -2.44 16.45
C GLN A 514 -12.36 -2.98 16.55
N PRO A 515 -13.20 -2.88 15.50
CA PRO A 515 -12.93 -2.26 14.20
C PRO A 515 -12.67 -0.74 14.34
N ASP A 516 -11.87 -0.16 13.44
CA ASP A 516 -11.44 1.26 13.49
C ASP A 516 -12.58 2.25 13.82
N ARG A 517 -13.81 1.98 13.35
CA ARG A 517 -15.02 2.75 13.67
C ARG A 517 -15.24 2.96 15.17
N LEU A 518 -14.86 2.00 16.03
CA LEU A 518 -14.97 2.16 17.48
C LEU A 518 -13.93 3.14 18.02
N ALA A 519 -12.67 3.07 17.55
CA ALA A 519 -11.64 4.03 17.92
C ALA A 519 -12.00 5.44 17.43
N GLU A 520 -12.44 5.57 16.17
CA GLU A 520 -12.90 6.82 15.54
C GLU A 520 -14.06 7.45 16.33
N HIS A 521 -15.10 6.67 16.63
CA HIS A 521 -16.25 7.13 17.40
C HIS A 521 -15.90 7.50 18.84
N HIS A 522 -15.01 6.72 19.50
CA HIS A 522 -14.54 7.06 20.83
C HIS A 522 -13.77 8.38 20.84
N ALA A 523 -12.85 8.57 19.90
CA ALA A 523 -12.06 9.78 19.78
C ALA A 523 -12.94 11.00 19.51
N ALA A 524 -13.88 10.94 18.56
CA ALA A 524 -14.79 12.04 18.27
C ALA A 524 -15.65 12.43 19.49
N HIS A 525 -16.18 11.45 20.22
CA HIS A 525 -16.95 11.72 21.43
C HIS A 525 -16.11 12.41 22.52
N GLN A 526 -14.87 11.95 22.74
CA GLN A 526 -13.99 12.53 23.76
C GLN A 526 -13.48 13.92 23.36
N VAL A 527 -13.14 14.14 22.08
CA VAL A 527 -12.75 15.46 21.56
C VAL A 527 -13.92 16.44 21.61
N HIS A 528 -15.14 16.01 21.30
CA HIS A 528 -16.32 16.86 21.47
C HIS A 528 -16.53 17.29 22.93
N THR A 529 -16.26 16.40 23.88
CA THR A 529 -16.43 16.69 25.31
C THR A 529 -15.25 17.47 25.90
N ASN A 530 -14.05 17.28 25.35
CA ASN A 530 -12.79 17.90 25.79
C ASN A 530 -11.91 18.27 24.59
N PRO A 531 -12.21 19.40 23.91
CA PRO A 531 -11.50 19.80 22.69
C PRO A 531 -10.00 20.06 22.89
N ASP A 532 -9.60 20.47 24.10
CA ASP A 532 -8.20 20.78 24.44
C ASP A 532 -7.26 19.57 24.31
N LEU A 533 -7.77 18.33 24.28
CA LEU A 533 -6.95 17.13 24.13
C LEU A 533 -6.11 17.16 22.84
N THR A 534 -6.69 17.62 21.73
CA THR A 534 -5.97 17.68 20.46
C THR A 534 -4.88 18.74 20.50
N THR A 535 -5.18 19.92 21.05
CA THR A 535 -4.19 21.01 21.19
C THR A 535 -3.05 20.60 22.10
N ARG A 536 -3.34 19.89 23.21
CA ARG A 536 -2.33 19.33 24.11
C ARG A 536 -1.43 18.33 23.41
N LEU A 537 -1.99 17.41 22.63
CA LEU A 537 -1.20 16.46 21.85
C LEU A 537 -0.24 17.18 20.91
N LEU A 538 -0.71 18.22 20.20
CA LEU A 538 0.12 18.97 19.25
C LEU A 538 1.31 19.69 19.89
N THR A 539 1.33 19.90 21.21
CA THR A 539 2.51 20.49 21.89
C THR A 539 3.73 19.58 21.91
N VAL A 540 3.52 18.26 21.74
CA VAL A 540 4.58 17.24 21.79
C VAL A 540 4.56 16.30 20.57
N ALA A 541 3.55 16.42 19.70
CA ALA A 541 3.35 15.50 18.59
C ALA A 541 4.46 15.61 17.54
N THR A 542 4.91 14.47 17.06
CA THR A 542 5.72 14.42 15.83
C THR A 542 4.83 14.68 14.59
N PRO A 543 5.40 15.01 13.42
CA PRO A 543 4.62 15.16 12.19
C PRO A 543 3.78 13.92 11.83
N ALA A 544 4.29 12.71 12.12
CA ALA A 544 3.57 11.46 11.89
C ALA A 544 2.36 11.31 12.84
N GLN A 545 2.52 11.72 14.11
CA GLN A 545 1.44 11.69 15.09
C GLN A 545 0.36 12.74 14.77
N ALA A 546 0.77 13.92 14.29
CA ALA A 546 -0.14 14.96 13.84
C ALA A 546 -0.97 14.52 12.62
N ALA A 547 -0.34 13.85 11.64
CA ALA A 547 -1.04 13.26 10.51
C ALA A 547 -2.03 12.17 10.97
N THR A 548 -1.63 11.31 11.92
CA THR A 548 -2.51 10.27 12.48
C THR A 548 -3.72 10.85 13.18
N LEU A 549 -3.54 11.93 13.95
CA LEU A 549 -4.65 12.65 14.58
C LEU A 549 -5.67 13.12 13.54
N LEU A 550 -5.22 13.71 12.42
CA LEU A 550 -6.13 14.15 11.36
C LEU A 550 -6.84 12.95 10.73
N VAL A 551 -6.13 11.86 10.43
CA VAL A 551 -6.72 10.64 9.86
C VAL A 551 -7.85 10.11 10.74
N VAL A 552 -7.61 9.95 12.05
CA VAL A 552 -8.63 9.42 12.98
C VAL A 552 -9.86 10.31 13.03
N LEU A 553 -9.69 11.63 13.19
CA LEU A 553 -10.80 12.58 13.26
C LEU A 553 -11.56 12.70 11.93
N THR A 554 -10.85 12.64 10.81
CA THR A 554 -11.46 12.62 9.47
C THR A 554 -12.37 11.42 9.31
N ARG A 555 -11.88 10.23 9.69
CA ARG A 555 -12.66 9.00 9.55
C ARG A 555 -13.89 9.01 10.45
N ALA A 556 -13.82 9.71 11.59
CA ALA A 556 -14.95 9.90 12.48
C ALA A 556 -16.09 10.76 11.89
N LEU A 557 -15.84 11.54 10.83
CA LEU A 557 -16.89 12.30 10.10
C LEU A 557 -17.96 11.38 9.46
N SER A 558 -17.64 10.09 9.30
CA SER A 558 -18.62 9.10 8.85
C SER A 558 -19.76 8.90 9.87
N HIS A 559 -19.55 9.20 11.16
CA HIS A 559 -20.57 9.10 12.20
C HIS A 559 -21.48 10.33 12.22
N THR A 560 -22.79 10.10 11.99
CA THR A 560 -23.81 11.15 11.89
C THR A 560 -23.89 12.06 13.11
N LEU A 561 -23.83 11.48 14.32
CA LEU A 561 -24.08 12.20 15.57
C LEU A 561 -23.01 13.24 15.93
N HIS A 562 -21.76 13.04 15.48
CA HIS A 562 -20.63 13.93 15.76
C HIS A 562 -20.05 14.59 14.51
N ARG A 563 -20.68 14.45 13.35
CA ARG A 563 -20.13 14.91 12.06
C ARG A 563 -19.86 16.41 12.04
N GLU A 564 -20.86 17.22 12.38
CA GLU A 564 -20.76 18.68 12.31
C GLU A 564 -19.77 19.24 13.34
N SER A 565 -19.82 18.74 14.58
CA SER A 565 -18.89 19.17 15.63
C SER A 565 -17.45 18.75 15.32
N THR A 566 -17.24 17.55 14.80
CA THR A 566 -15.91 17.07 14.41
C THR A 566 -15.37 17.83 13.20
N ALA A 567 -16.23 18.15 12.22
CA ALA A 567 -15.85 18.97 11.07
C ALA A 567 -15.44 20.39 11.50
N ALA A 568 -16.23 21.03 12.37
CA ALA A 568 -15.90 22.35 12.91
C ALA A 568 -14.60 22.32 13.73
N HIS A 569 -14.39 21.27 14.53
CA HIS A 569 -13.16 21.08 15.30
C HIS A 569 -11.94 20.89 14.41
N LEU A 570 -12.03 20.06 13.35
CA LEU A 570 -10.97 19.87 12.37
C LEU A 570 -10.59 21.20 11.71
N THR A 571 -11.56 21.98 11.23
CA THR A 571 -11.31 23.28 10.62
C THR A 571 -10.59 24.20 11.61
N SER A 572 -11.11 24.34 12.83
CA SER A 572 -10.53 25.20 13.85
C SER A 572 -9.12 24.77 14.25
N LEU A 573 -8.88 23.47 14.37
CA LEU A 573 -7.60 22.91 14.80
C LEU A 573 -6.51 23.14 13.74
N ILE A 574 -6.84 22.89 12.47
CA ILE A 574 -5.90 23.07 11.35
C ILE A 574 -5.54 24.56 11.22
N THR A 575 -6.54 25.45 11.25
CA THR A 575 -6.31 26.91 11.19
C THR A 575 -5.50 27.44 12.37
N ALA A 576 -5.67 26.88 13.58
CA ALA A 576 -4.92 27.30 14.76
C ALA A 576 -3.46 26.79 14.81
N HIS A 577 -3.14 25.73 14.07
CA HIS A 577 -1.81 25.10 14.06
C HIS A 577 -1.30 24.83 12.64
N PRO A 578 -1.19 25.87 11.79
CA PRO A 578 -0.87 25.70 10.37
C PRO A 578 0.52 25.09 10.15
N ASP A 579 1.51 25.45 10.97
CA ASP A 579 2.90 24.98 10.84
C ASP A 579 3.04 23.45 11.03
N ILE A 580 2.07 22.81 11.69
CA ILE A 580 2.07 21.36 11.95
C ILE A 580 1.06 20.64 11.05
N LEU A 581 -0.13 21.23 10.85
CA LEU A 581 -1.27 20.53 10.28
C LEU A 581 -1.58 20.88 8.82
N ALA A 582 -1.07 21.98 8.27
CA ALA A 582 -1.47 22.42 6.93
C ALA A 582 -1.06 21.41 5.85
N GLN A 583 0.19 20.95 5.85
CA GLN A 583 0.66 19.96 4.86
C GLN A 583 -0.05 18.61 4.99
N PRO A 584 -0.20 17.99 6.18
CA PRO A 584 -1.04 16.79 6.34
C PRO A 584 -2.50 17.00 5.91
N ALA A 585 -3.08 18.17 6.18
CA ALA A 585 -4.44 18.51 5.77
C ALA A 585 -4.58 18.57 4.23
N LEU A 586 -3.58 19.12 3.53
CA LEU A 586 -3.54 19.15 2.06
C LEU A 586 -3.56 17.74 1.46
N VAL A 587 -2.72 16.85 1.98
CA VAL A 587 -2.66 15.44 1.54
C VAL A 587 -4.00 14.74 1.78
N LEU A 588 -4.61 14.94 2.96
CA LEU A 588 -5.91 14.34 3.25
C LEU A 588 -7.04 14.91 2.40
N ALA A 589 -7.00 16.20 2.04
CA ALA A 589 -8.02 16.80 1.17
C ALA A 589 -8.14 16.09 -0.19
N LEU A 590 -7.03 15.54 -0.71
CA LEU A 590 -7.00 14.77 -1.96
C LEU A 590 -7.53 13.34 -1.80
N ALA A 591 -7.37 12.75 -0.62
CA ALA A 591 -7.68 11.33 -0.37
C ALA A 591 -9.12 11.05 0.10
N VAL A 592 -9.83 12.06 0.64
CA VAL A 592 -11.11 11.85 1.35
C VAL A 592 -12.33 12.18 0.50
N GLU A 593 -13.48 11.54 0.75
CA GLU A 593 -14.74 11.83 0.04
C GLU A 593 -15.28 13.23 0.31
N SER A 594 -15.12 13.72 1.55
CA SER A 594 -15.69 14.98 2.02
C SER A 594 -14.59 15.90 2.52
N PRO A 595 -13.87 16.59 1.61
CA PRO A 595 -12.70 17.39 1.96
C PRO A 595 -13.06 18.77 2.55
N THR A 596 -14.36 19.09 2.69
CA THR A 596 -14.85 20.42 3.06
C THR A 596 -14.16 21.05 4.28
N PRO A 597 -13.93 20.35 5.40
CA PRO A 597 -13.22 20.93 6.54
C PRO A 597 -11.77 21.33 6.21
N PHE A 598 -11.07 20.50 5.43
CA PHE A 598 -9.70 20.76 4.99
C PHE A 598 -9.64 21.93 4.02
N LEU A 599 -10.53 21.97 3.03
CA LEU A 599 -10.59 23.08 2.08
C LEU A 599 -10.89 24.40 2.77
N ALA A 600 -11.81 24.41 3.74
CA ALA A 600 -12.13 25.59 4.52
C ALA A 600 -10.93 26.06 5.35
N ALA A 601 -10.23 25.15 6.03
CA ALA A 601 -9.08 25.48 6.86
C ALA A 601 -7.88 25.95 6.02
N LEU A 602 -7.54 25.23 4.95
CA LEU A 602 -6.44 25.58 4.05
C LEU A 602 -6.68 26.93 3.38
N ARG A 603 -7.92 27.21 2.96
CA ARG A 603 -8.27 28.52 2.42
C ARG A 603 -8.12 29.62 3.46
N ALA A 604 -8.54 29.38 4.71
CA ALA A 604 -8.35 30.34 5.80
C ALA A 604 -6.85 30.62 6.04
N ILE A 605 -6.01 29.58 6.03
CA ILE A 605 -4.56 29.70 6.19
C ILE A 605 -3.93 30.50 5.03
N VAL A 606 -4.28 30.19 3.79
CA VAL A 606 -3.74 30.88 2.60
C VAL A 606 -4.13 32.36 2.57
N LEU A 607 -5.34 32.69 3.00
CA LEU A 607 -5.86 34.06 3.02
C LEU A 607 -5.43 34.86 4.26
N ASP A 608 -4.93 34.20 5.31
CA ASP A 608 -4.45 34.86 6.52
C ASP A 608 -3.12 35.58 6.25
N PRO A 609 -3.06 36.92 6.38
CA PRO A 609 -1.84 37.69 6.17
C PRO A 609 -0.70 37.34 7.12
N ASP A 610 -1.00 36.76 8.30
CA ASP A 610 -0.02 36.42 9.33
C ASP A 610 0.57 35.00 9.14
N THR A 611 0.10 34.24 8.15
CA THR A 611 0.65 32.92 7.83
C THR A 611 2.12 33.01 7.42
N SER A 612 2.96 32.18 8.04
CA SER A 612 4.40 32.21 7.80
C SER A 612 4.75 31.84 6.35
N THR A 613 5.76 32.53 5.80
CA THR A 613 6.30 32.23 4.46
C THR A 613 6.73 30.77 4.34
N MET A 614 7.36 30.20 5.38
CA MET A 614 7.75 28.79 5.39
C MET A 614 6.56 27.84 5.18
N THR A 615 5.42 28.11 5.83
CA THR A 615 4.22 27.29 5.71
C THR A 615 3.58 27.42 4.32
N LEU A 616 3.56 28.62 3.73
CA LEU A 616 3.08 28.82 2.36
C LEU A 616 3.91 28.03 1.33
N PHE A 617 5.25 28.10 1.42
CA PHE A 617 6.13 27.33 0.53
C PHE A 617 6.01 25.82 0.76
N ALA A 618 5.92 25.36 2.01
CA ALA A 618 5.72 23.93 2.30
C ALA A 618 4.39 23.40 1.72
N LEU A 619 3.33 24.21 1.73
CA LEU A 619 2.07 23.88 1.04
C LEU A 619 2.24 23.88 -0.48
N GLY A 620 2.97 24.85 -1.04
CA GLY A 620 3.24 24.94 -2.47
C GLY A 620 4.00 23.73 -3.00
N ASP A 621 5.02 23.27 -2.28
CA ASP A 621 5.82 22.10 -2.61
C ASP A 621 5.04 20.79 -2.48
N ALA A 622 4.04 20.76 -1.59
CA ALA A 622 3.18 19.58 -1.38
C ALA A 622 1.98 19.52 -2.34
N LEU A 623 1.74 20.57 -3.12
CA LEU A 623 0.61 20.68 -4.03
C LEU A 623 0.90 19.88 -5.33
N PRO A 624 0.03 18.92 -5.73
CA PRO A 624 0.21 18.18 -6.98
C PRO A 624 0.26 19.10 -8.20
N GLU A 625 0.97 18.73 -9.28
CA GLU A 625 1.07 19.57 -10.50
C GLU A 625 -0.29 19.83 -11.17
N SER A 626 -1.21 18.87 -11.09
CA SER A 626 -2.58 18.95 -11.57
C SER A 626 -3.55 18.53 -10.45
N THR A 627 -4.65 19.26 -10.29
CA THR A 627 -5.73 18.90 -9.35
C THR A 627 -6.98 19.68 -9.68
N GLN A 628 -8.10 18.98 -9.85
CA GLN A 628 -9.42 19.60 -10.06
C GLN A 628 -10.00 20.09 -8.73
N ARG A 629 -9.81 19.30 -7.67
CA ARG A 629 -10.39 19.56 -6.34
C ARG A 629 -9.78 20.76 -5.64
N LEU A 630 -8.47 20.95 -5.78
CA LEU A 630 -7.75 22.08 -5.18
C LEU A 630 -7.48 23.21 -6.17
N ALA A 631 -8.02 23.18 -7.39
CA ALA A 631 -7.66 24.11 -8.45
C ALA A 631 -7.72 25.59 -8.04
N HIS A 632 -8.80 26.01 -7.37
CA HIS A 632 -8.93 27.39 -6.88
C HIS A 632 -8.00 27.69 -5.69
N LEU A 633 -7.85 26.76 -4.75
CA LEU A 633 -6.92 26.92 -3.63
C LEU A 633 -5.46 27.02 -4.11
N ALA A 634 -5.11 26.26 -5.16
CA ALA A 634 -3.80 26.27 -5.80
C ALA A 634 -3.47 27.65 -6.40
N VAL A 635 -4.45 28.27 -7.07
CA VAL A 635 -4.31 29.63 -7.60
C VAL A 635 -4.12 30.63 -6.45
N ASP A 636 -4.97 30.59 -5.43
CA ASP A 636 -4.88 31.48 -4.26
C ASP A 636 -3.52 31.35 -3.55
N LEU A 637 -3.03 30.11 -3.36
CA LEU A 637 -1.75 29.81 -2.73
C LEU A 637 -0.57 30.30 -3.58
N CYS A 638 -0.54 29.98 -4.87
CA CYS A 638 0.53 30.41 -5.76
C CYS A 638 0.56 31.94 -5.90
N GLN A 639 -0.60 32.61 -5.90
CA GLN A 639 -0.68 34.08 -5.86
C GLN A 639 -0.06 34.62 -4.57
N ARG A 640 -0.41 34.04 -3.41
CA ARG A 640 0.18 34.45 -2.13
C ARG A 640 1.70 34.25 -2.12
N ILE A 641 2.21 33.14 -2.64
CA ILE A 641 3.67 32.89 -2.74
C ILE A 641 4.35 33.93 -3.64
N VAL A 642 3.74 34.34 -4.75
CA VAL A 642 4.25 35.42 -5.61
C VAL A 642 4.35 36.73 -4.82
N ASP A 643 3.29 37.09 -4.10
CA ASP A 643 3.24 38.33 -3.32
C ASP A 643 4.34 38.35 -2.24
N GLU A 644 4.51 37.25 -1.51
CA GLU A 644 5.59 37.09 -0.51
C GLU A 644 6.99 37.16 -1.13
N CYS A 645 7.20 36.49 -2.28
CA CYS A 645 8.48 36.53 -2.99
C CYS A 645 8.87 37.95 -3.39
N ARG A 646 7.90 38.75 -3.86
CA ARG A 646 8.10 40.14 -4.27
C ARG A 646 8.51 41.01 -3.08
N VAL A 647 7.88 40.79 -1.92
CA VAL A 647 8.22 41.49 -0.67
C VAL A 647 9.61 41.10 -0.15
N GLU A 648 9.95 39.80 -0.11
CA GLU A 648 11.21 39.29 0.46
C GLU A 648 12.43 39.65 -0.40
N SER A 649 12.33 39.46 -1.72
CA SER A 649 13.50 39.41 -2.60
C SER A 649 13.58 40.54 -3.63
N ASN A 650 12.67 41.54 -3.54
CA ASN A 650 12.41 42.54 -4.59
C ASN A 650 11.89 41.91 -5.89
N ASP A 651 11.17 42.68 -6.72
CA ASP A 651 10.48 42.17 -7.92
C ASP A 651 11.40 41.48 -8.95
N ASN A 652 12.72 41.71 -8.87
CA ASN A 652 13.70 41.21 -9.82
C ASN A 652 14.40 39.90 -9.39
N SER A 653 13.81 39.07 -8.52
CA SER A 653 14.44 37.83 -8.02
C SER A 653 14.10 36.59 -8.86
N PRO A 654 15.03 35.61 -9.03
CA PRO A 654 14.73 34.32 -9.66
C PRO A 654 13.63 33.54 -8.92
N LYS A 655 13.47 33.76 -7.60
CA LYS A 655 12.37 33.17 -6.82
C LYS A 655 11.01 33.69 -7.30
N VAL A 656 10.90 35.00 -7.56
CA VAL A 656 9.68 35.63 -8.10
C VAL A 656 9.35 35.04 -9.48
N ALA A 657 10.35 34.91 -10.35
CA ALA A 657 10.17 34.32 -11.68
C ALA A 657 9.64 32.87 -11.63
N MET A 658 10.17 32.05 -10.71
CA MET A 658 9.72 30.67 -10.53
C MET A 658 8.29 30.61 -9.96
N ALA A 659 7.97 31.46 -8.98
CA ALA A 659 6.63 31.57 -8.41
C ALA A 659 5.59 32.00 -9.47
N LEU A 660 5.94 32.96 -10.33
CA LEU A 660 5.11 33.42 -11.44
C LEU A 660 4.85 32.31 -12.47
N SER A 661 5.87 31.52 -12.81
CA SER A 661 5.73 30.38 -13.72
C SER A 661 4.79 29.31 -13.16
N ASN A 662 4.91 29.00 -11.86
CA ASN A 662 4.02 28.06 -11.19
C ASN A 662 2.57 28.58 -11.15
N LEU A 663 2.36 29.84 -10.77
CA LEU A 663 1.03 30.47 -10.78
C LEU A 663 0.41 30.49 -12.18
N SER A 664 1.20 30.82 -13.19
CA SER A 664 0.75 30.80 -14.59
C SER A 664 0.24 29.42 -15.01
N THR A 665 0.94 28.37 -14.60
CA THR A 665 0.51 26.98 -14.80
C THR A 665 -0.82 26.69 -14.11
N ARG A 666 -1.03 27.17 -12.86
CA ARG A 666 -2.31 27.00 -12.14
C ARG A 666 -3.47 27.75 -12.80
N LEU A 667 -3.24 28.99 -13.23
CA LEU A 667 -4.25 29.80 -13.92
C LEU A 667 -4.70 29.19 -15.24
N ARG A 668 -3.76 28.55 -15.96
CA ARG A 668 -4.10 27.78 -17.16
C ARG A 668 -5.10 26.67 -16.87
N TRP A 669 -4.89 25.89 -15.80
CA TRP A 669 -5.78 24.79 -15.45
C TRP A 669 -7.21 25.22 -15.09
N VAL A 670 -7.39 26.44 -14.56
CA VAL A 670 -8.72 27.02 -14.29
C VAL A 670 -9.27 27.85 -15.44
N GLY A 671 -8.66 27.78 -16.63
CA GLY A 671 -9.12 28.45 -17.85
C GLY A 671 -8.86 29.96 -17.90
N GLN A 672 -7.99 30.50 -17.04
CA GLN A 672 -7.63 31.93 -17.02
C GLN A 672 -6.40 32.22 -17.88
N TRP A 673 -6.54 31.93 -19.19
CA TRP A 673 -5.44 31.93 -20.17
C TRP A 673 -4.71 33.27 -20.31
N GLU A 674 -5.43 34.39 -20.35
CA GLU A 674 -4.83 35.73 -20.50
C GLU A 674 -3.93 36.11 -19.33
N GLN A 675 -4.38 35.80 -18.10
CA GLN A 675 -3.57 36.05 -16.90
C GLN A 675 -2.37 35.11 -16.85
N ALA A 676 -2.55 33.84 -17.20
CA ALA A 676 -1.45 32.88 -17.31
C ALA A 676 -0.35 33.42 -18.24
N LEU A 677 -0.69 33.82 -19.47
CA LEU A 677 0.24 34.39 -20.45
C LEU A 677 0.97 35.64 -19.94
N THR A 678 0.26 36.51 -19.23
CA THR A 678 0.86 37.72 -18.65
C THR A 678 1.96 37.36 -17.64
N LEU A 679 1.66 36.46 -16.69
CA LEU A 679 2.60 36.12 -15.62
C LEU A 679 3.83 35.37 -16.12
N ILE A 680 3.69 34.50 -17.11
CA ILE A 680 4.85 33.81 -17.67
C ILE A 680 5.72 34.72 -18.51
N SER A 681 5.12 35.70 -19.19
CA SER A 681 5.89 36.71 -19.92
C SER A 681 6.75 37.51 -18.96
N GLU A 682 6.22 37.84 -17.78
CA GLU A 682 6.98 38.46 -16.70
C GLU A 682 8.11 37.53 -16.20
N ALA A 683 7.82 36.25 -15.93
CA ALA A 683 8.82 35.27 -15.51
C ALA A 683 9.97 35.11 -16.53
N ILE A 684 9.65 35.07 -17.82
CA ILE A 684 10.62 35.05 -18.93
C ILE A 684 11.49 36.30 -18.89
N GLY A 685 10.89 37.48 -18.76
CA GLY A 685 11.61 38.75 -18.67
C GLY A 685 12.61 38.78 -17.51
N LEU A 686 12.20 38.27 -16.34
CA LEU A 686 13.06 38.15 -15.16
C LEU A 686 14.23 37.19 -15.40
N PHE A 687 13.97 35.96 -15.84
CA PHE A 687 15.05 35.00 -16.11
C PHE A 687 15.99 35.49 -17.21
N ARG A 688 15.48 36.14 -18.26
CA ARG A 688 16.30 36.73 -19.33
C ARG A 688 17.25 37.81 -18.79
N ASN A 689 16.76 38.71 -17.93
CA ASN A 689 17.60 39.73 -17.27
C ASN A 689 18.75 39.10 -16.46
N TRP A 690 18.48 38.01 -15.75
CA TRP A 690 19.51 37.29 -14.99
C TRP A 690 20.55 36.61 -15.87
N VAL A 691 20.11 35.98 -16.97
CA VAL A 691 21.01 35.37 -17.96
C VAL A 691 21.89 36.45 -18.60
N GLU A 692 21.34 37.61 -18.95
CA GLU A 692 22.08 38.76 -19.50
C GLU A 692 23.13 39.32 -18.52
N ARG A 693 22.90 39.18 -17.21
CA ARG A 693 23.87 39.52 -16.15
C ARG A 693 24.90 38.42 -15.88
N GLY A 694 24.94 37.38 -16.71
CA GLY A 694 25.91 36.29 -16.64
C GLY A 694 25.54 35.12 -15.72
N GLN A 695 24.32 35.08 -15.16
CA GLN A 695 23.84 33.95 -14.35
C GLN A 695 23.28 32.83 -15.23
N VAL A 696 24.17 32.17 -15.98
CA VAL A 696 23.83 31.11 -16.95
C VAL A 696 23.13 29.89 -16.34
N ALA A 697 23.23 29.69 -15.01
CA ALA A 697 22.53 28.62 -14.31
C ALA A 697 20.99 28.69 -14.46
N HIS A 698 20.44 29.86 -14.81
CA HIS A 698 19.00 30.04 -15.01
C HIS A 698 18.52 29.76 -16.45
N LEU A 699 19.41 29.40 -17.38
CA LEU A 699 19.05 29.06 -18.76
C LEU A 699 18.02 27.93 -18.83
N GLY A 700 18.16 26.89 -17.99
CA GLY A 700 17.21 25.79 -17.95
C GLY A 700 15.80 26.24 -17.55
N ASN A 701 15.69 27.14 -16.57
CA ASN A 701 14.42 27.69 -16.11
C ASN A 701 13.79 28.62 -17.15
N LEU A 702 14.61 29.44 -17.82
CA LEU A 702 14.17 30.27 -18.94
C LEU A 702 13.58 29.41 -20.06
N ALA A 703 14.26 28.33 -20.44
CA ALA A 703 13.79 27.41 -21.47
C ALA A 703 12.47 26.71 -21.09
N SER A 704 12.29 26.31 -19.82
CA SER A 704 11.01 25.78 -19.34
C SER A 704 9.89 26.82 -19.42
N CYS A 705 10.16 28.06 -19.02
CA CYS A 705 9.16 29.14 -19.08
C CYS A 705 8.75 29.46 -20.53
N LEU A 706 9.72 29.51 -21.45
CA LEU A 706 9.47 29.72 -22.87
C LEU A 706 8.66 28.57 -23.49
N ASN A 707 8.95 27.32 -23.12
CA ASN A 707 8.14 26.18 -23.55
C ASN A 707 6.70 26.28 -23.04
N ASN A 708 6.51 26.58 -21.76
CA ASN A 708 5.17 26.75 -21.17
C ASN A 708 4.41 27.91 -21.83
N PHE A 709 5.07 29.06 -22.04
CA PHE A 709 4.49 30.17 -22.81
C PHE A 709 4.06 29.72 -24.21
N SER A 710 4.91 28.98 -24.92
CA SER A 710 4.55 28.48 -26.25
C SER A 710 3.35 27.52 -26.21
N ALA A 711 3.21 26.69 -25.18
CA ALA A 711 2.04 25.83 -25.04
C ALA A 711 0.76 26.67 -24.84
N TRP A 712 0.80 27.72 -24.02
CA TRP A 712 -0.36 28.56 -23.74
C TRP A 712 -0.72 29.53 -24.88
N ALA A 713 0.29 30.01 -25.62
CA ALA A 713 0.12 30.91 -26.74
C ALA A 713 -0.61 30.24 -27.92
N GLY A 714 -0.39 28.93 -28.12
CA GLY A 714 -1.05 28.14 -29.16
C GLY A 714 -2.57 28.07 -28.95
N GLU A 715 -3.00 27.93 -27.69
CA GLU A 715 -4.43 27.92 -27.29
C GLU A 715 -5.09 29.30 -27.41
N SER A 716 -4.29 30.38 -27.43
CA SER A 716 -4.76 31.77 -27.43
C SER A 716 -4.57 32.47 -28.79
N ASN A 717 -4.31 31.71 -29.86
CA ASN A 717 -4.11 32.19 -31.23
C ASN A 717 -2.94 33.20 -31.38
N MET A 718 -1.93 33.14 -30.51
CA MET A 718 -0.70 33.95 -30.55
C MET A 718 0.45 33.17 -31.20
N VAL A 719 0.24 32.75 -32.45
CA VAL A 719 1.09 31.74 -33.11
C VAL A 719 2.53 32.23 -33.30
N GLU A 720 2.73 33.50 -33.65
CA GLU A 720 4.06 34.05 -33.92
C GLU A 720 4.91 34.21 -32.66
N GLU A 721 4.32 34.69 -31.57
CA GLU A 721 4.96 34.83 -30.28
C GLU A 721 5.32 33.47 -29.69
N GLY A 722 4.38 32.53 -29.75
CA GLY A 722 4.60 31.15 -29.31
C GLY A 722 5.74 30.48 -30.08
N PHE A 723 5.79 30.65 -31.40
CA PHE A 723 6.86 30.14 -32.26
C PHE A 723 8.24 30.69 -31.86
N ARG A 724 8.35 32.01 -31.65
CA ARG A 724 9.62 32.63 -31.22
C ARG A 724 10.08 32.09 -29.86
N ALA A 725 9.15 31.92 -28.93
CA ALA A 725 9.47 31.40 -27.61
C ALA A 725 10.00 29.96 -27.66
N ILE A 726 9.31 29.06 -28.40
CA ILE A 726 9.76 27.68 -28.50
C ILE A 726 11.08 27.55 -29.29
N GLN A 727 11.32 28.41 -30.29
CA GLN A 727 12.57 28.47 -31.02
C GLN A 727 13.75 28.80 -30.08
N GLU A 728 13.58 29.81 -29.22
CA GLU A 728 14.56 30.17 -28.20
C GLU A 728 14.75 29.04 -27.18
N ALA A 729 13.66 28.40 -26.73
CA ALA A 729 13.72 27.29 -25.78
C ALA A 729 14.50 26.08 -26.33
N VAL A 730 14.32 25.73 -27.62
CA VAL A 730 15.09 24.67 -28.29
C VAL A 730 16.57 25.06 -28.37
N ALA A 731 16.89 26.30 -28.76
CA ALA A 731 18.28 26.76 -28.84
C ALA A 731 18.99 26.67 -27.48
N ILE A 732 18.31 27.07 -26.39
CA ILE A 732 18.85 26.96 -25.03
C ILE A 732 19.02 25.49 -24.63
N ARG A 733 18.01 24.64 -24.85
CA ARG A 733 18.09 23.20 -24.49
C ARG A 733 19.19 22.47 -25.25
N ARG A 734 19.44 22.82 -26.52
CA ARG A 734 20.58 22.29 -27.28
C ARG A 734 21.91 22.66 -26.62
N ALA A 735 22.12 23.95 -26.35
CA ALA A 735 23.34 24.42 -25.70
C ALA A 735 23.57 23.78 -24.32
N LEU A 736 22.50 23.54 -23.56
CA LEU A 736 22.59 22.84 -22.28
C LEU A 736 22.89 21.35 -22.45
N SER A 737 22.30 20.69 -23.46
CA SER A 737 22.56 19.27 -23.77
C SER A 737 23.99 18.99 -24.25
N ASP A 738 24.68 20.01 -24.79
CA ASP A 738 26.11 19.91 -25.12
C ASP A 738 27.00 19.84 -23.87
N VAL A 739 26.51 20.33 -22.73
CA VAL A 739 27.22 20.35 -21.44
C VAL A 739 26.80 19.17 -20.55
N ASP A 740 25.48 18.95 -20.42
CA ASP A 740 24.87 17.84 -19.69
C ASP A 740 23.78 17.21 -20.56
N ARG A 741 24.19 16.21 -21.35
CA ARG A 741 23.30 15.52 -22.28
C ARG A 741 22.16 14.82 -21.53
N ASP A 742 22.51 14.11 -20.47
CA ASP A 742 21.58 13.21 -19.75
C ASP A 742 20.49 14.00 -19.02
N GLY A 743 20.85 15.13 -18.40
CA GLY A 743 19.87 15.98 -17.71
C GLY A 743 18.89 16.73 -18.62
N HIS A 744 19.11 16.75 -19.94
CA HIS A 744 18.39 17.64 -20.85
C HIS A 744 17.82 17.00 -22.11
N LEU A 745 18.11 15.72 -22.38
CA LEU A 745 17.71 15.06 -23.62
C LEU A 745 16.20 14.97 -23.81
N SER A 746 15.48 14.54 -22.77
CA SER A 746 14.01 14.41 -22.80
C SER A 746 13.32 15.77 -22.95
N LEU A 747 13.81 16.78 -22.23
CA LEU A 747 13.30 18.16 -22.30
C LEU A 747 13.56 18.79 -23.67
N LEU A 748 14.71 18.51 -24.29
CA LEU A 748 15.00 18.94 -25.66
C LEU A 748 14.03 18.27 -26.66
N ALA A 749 13.78 16.97 -26.51
CA ALA A 749 12.84 16.25 -27.38
C ALA A 749 11.41 16.80 -27.28
N TYR A 750 10.92 17.09 -26.07
CA TYR A 750 9.62 17.73 -25.89
C TYR A 750 9.57 19.15 -26.50
N ASN A 751 10.62 19.94 -26.32
CA ASN A 751 10.69 21.27 -26.94
C ASN A 751 10.71 21.19 -28.48
N LEU A 752 11.43 20.23 -29.06
CA LEU A 752 11.46 19.98 -30.50
C LEU A 752 10.10 19.53 -31.05
N ASN A 753 9.37 18.71 -30.29
CA ASN A 753 8.01 18.32 -30.63
C ASN A 753 7.07 19.53 -30.71
N ASN A 754 7.10 20.41 -29.70
CA ASN A 754 6.32 21.65 -29.71
C ASN A 754 6.77 22.60 -30.83
N PHE A 755 8.07 22.68 -31.09
CA PHE A 755 8.62 23.47 -32.19
C PHE A 755 8.14 22.97 -33.56
N SER A 756 8.10 21.65 -33.76
CA SER A 756 7.54 21.03 -34.97
C SER A 756 6.08 21.41 -35.19
N ASN A 757 5.26 21.39 -34.13
CA ASN A 757 3.85 21.78 -34.21
C ASN A 757 3.68 23.24 -34.65
N TYR A 758 4.48 24.16 -34.11
CA TYR A 758 4.45 25.56 -34.55
C TYR A 758 4.93 25.76 -35.99
N LEU A 759 6.02 25.09 -36.39
CA LEU A 759 6.52 25.15 -37.76
C LEU A 759 5.44 24.69 -38.75
N ALA A 760 4.68 23.66 -38.41
CA ALA A 760 3.57 23.19 -39.22
C ALA A 760 2.40 24.18 -39.28
N MET A 761 2.01 24.78 -38.14
CA MET A 761 0.98 25.84 -38.11
C MET A 761 1.34 27.04 -38.99
N LEU A 762 2.63 27.32 -39.14
CA LEU A 762 3.17 28.39 -39.99
C LEU A 762 3.51 27.93 -41.42
N ASP A 763 3.12 26.71 -41.81
CA ASP A 763 3.33 26.09 -43.13
C ASP A 763 4.82 25.86 -43.52
N TYR A 764 5.73 25.85 -42.54
CA TYR A 764 7.14 25.45 -42.70
C TYR A 764 7.32 23.93 -42.63
N LYS A 765 6.67 23.22 -43.56
CA LYS A 765 6.49 21.76 -43.47
C LYS A 765 7.81 20.95 -43.44
N LYS A 766 8.85 21.40 -44.14
CA LYS A 766 10.15 20.67 -44.20
C LYS A 766 10.91 20.78 -42.88
N GLU A 767 10.93 21.98 -42.31
CA GLU A 767 11.54 22.27 -41.03
C GLU A 767 10.77 21.58 -39.90
N ALA A 768 9.43 21.58 -39.99
CA ALA A 768 8.57 20.88 -39.04
C ALA A 768 8.86 19.38 -39.01
N LEU A 769 9.03 18.77 -40.19
CA LEU A 769 9.42 17.37 -40.34
C LEU A 769 10.79 17.10 -39.70
N ALA A 770 11.81 17.91 -40.02
CA ALA A 770 13.16 17.74 -39.48
C ALA A 770 13.20 17.84 -37.94
N ALA A 771 12.44 18.77 -37.35
CA ALA A 771 12.33 18.91 -35.89
C ALA A 771 11.68 17.68 -35.23
N ALA A 772 10.64 17.12 -35.85
CA ALA A 772 9.99 15.90 -35.35
C ALA A 772 10.89 14.65 -35.50
N GLU A 773 11.66 14.55 -36.59
CA GLU A 773 12.62 13.46 -36.79
C GLU A 773 13.71 13.46 -35.71
N GLU A 774 14.22 14.64 -35.36
CA GLU A 774 15.17 14.81 -34.28
C GLU A 774 14.57 14.42 -32.92
N ALA A 775 13.35 14.86 -32.62
CA ALA A 775 12.66 14.50 -31.36
C ALA A 775 12.49 12.98 -31.21
N VAL A 776 12.09 12.28 -32.28
CA VAL A 776 12.02 10.80 -32.30
C VAL A 776 13.39 10.17 -32.11
N GLY A 777 14.44 10.69 -32.76
CA GLY A 777 15.81 10.21 -32.58
C GLY A 777 16.29 10.29 -31.13
N LEU A 778 15.99 11.39 -30.45
CA LEU A 778 16.33 11.58 -29.03
C LEU A 778 15.56 10.62 -28.11
N PHE A 779 14.27 10.42 -28.33
CA PHE A 779 13.49 9.46 -27.52
C PHE A 779 13.89 8.01 -27.79
N ARG A 780 14.29 7.64 -29.01
CA ARG A 780 14.85 6.32 -29.30
C ARG A 780 16.16 6.08 -28.54
N GLU A 781 17.06 7.08 -28.51
CA GLU A 781 18.28 7.00 -27.70
C GLU A 781 17.96 6.81 -26.21
N LEU A 782 16.94 7.50 -25.68
CA LEU A 782 16.50 7.34 -24.29
C LEU A 782 15.94 5.94 -24.02
N VAL A 783 15.11 5.41 -24.91
CA VAL A 783 14.56 4.04 -24.78
C VAL A 783 15.69 2.99 -24.84
N ASP A 784 16.66 3.15 -25.73
CA ASP A 784 17.80 2.22 -25.83
C ASP A 784 18.65 2.19 -24.55
N ARG A 785 18.74 3.31 -23.82
CA ARG A 785 19.57 3.46 -22.62
C ARG A 785 18.85 3.11 -21.32
N GLU A 786 17.59 3.53 -21.20
CA GLU A 786 16.84 3.53 -19.93
C GLU A 786 15.61 2.60 -19.97
N GLY A 787 15.38 1.94 -21.11
CA GLY A 787 14.32 0.97 -21.34
C GLY A 787 12.93 1.60 -21.44
N ASP A 788 11.94 0.85 -20.98
CA ASP A 788 10.52 1.14 -21.21
C ASP A 788 10.02 2.50 -20.66
N ALA A 789 10.79 3.13 -19.75
CA ALA A 789 10.44 4.38 -19.09
C ALA A 789 10.20 5.58 -20.04
N HIS A 790 10.68 5.51 -21.28
CA HIS A 790 10.53 6.58 -22.27
C HIS A 790 9.63 6.19 -23.46
N LEU A 791 8.97 5.02 -23.42
CA LEU A 791 8.12 4.54 -24.50
C LEU A 791 6.91 5.44 -24.73
N ARG A 792 6.28 5.96 -23.67
CA ARG A 792 5.17 6.92 -23.81
C ARG A 792 5.63 8.19 -24.54
N GLY A 793 6.75 8.78 -24.10
CA GLY A 793 7.35 9.95 -24.74
C GLY A 793 7.67 9.70 -26.21
N LEU A 794 8.22 8.51 -26.54
CA LEU A 794 8.45 8.06 -27.91
C LEU A 794 7.15 7.98 -28.73
N GLY A 795 6.08 7.40 -28.17
CA GLY A 795 4.76 7.34 -28.81
C GLY A 795 4.20 8.72 -29.16
N VAL A 796 4.37 9.71 -28.26
CA VAL A 796 3.92 11.08 -28.48
C VAL A 796 4.64 11.70 -29.68
N VAL A 797 5.98 11.62 -29.71
CA VAL A 797 6.76 12.24 -30.80
C VAL A 797 6.62 11.48 -32.12
N LEU A 798 6.38 10.16 -32.10
CA LEU A 798 6.07 9.37 -33.30
C LEU A 798 4.73 9.78 -33.93
N THR A 799 3.72 10.07 -33.10
CA THR A 799 2.42 10.57 -33.56
C THR A 799 2.58 11.93 -34.24
N THR A 800 3.36 12.84 -33.65
CA THR A 800 3.69 14.13 -34.27
C THR A 800 4.44 13.93 -35.59
N LEU A 801 5.47 13.09 -35.63
CA LEU A 801 6.23 12.84 -36.85
C LEU A 801 5.36 12.27 -37.97
N SER A 802 4.46 11.35 -37.63
CA SER A 802 3.48 10.79 -38.58
C SER A 802 2.62 11.88 -39.22
N ASN A 803 2.13 12.84 -38.42
CA ASN A 803 1.41 14.00 -38.94
C ASN A 803 2.23 14.83 -39.91
N ARG A 804 3.50 15.10 -39.59
CA ARG A 804 4.39 15.88 -40.46
C ARG A 804 4.62 15.19 -41.80
N PHE A 805 4.75 13.85 -41.82
CA PHE A 805 4.82 13.09 -43.08
C PHE A 805 3.56 13.24 -43.93
N GLY A 806 2.38 13.28 -43.30
CA GLY A 806 1.12 13.59 -43.96
C GLY A 806 1.11 14.93 -44.69
N GLU A 807 1.50 15.98 -43.97
CA GLU A 807 1.45 17.34 -44.49
C GLU A 807 2.38 17.59 -45.68
N VAL A 808 3.51 16.89 -45.76
CA VAL A 808 4.43 16.92 -46.91
C VAL A 808 4.01 15.99 -48.06
N GLY A 809 2.82 15.36 -47.98
CA GLY A 809 2.29 14.47 -49.01
C GLY A 809 2.96 13.10 -49.05
N ARG A 810 3.61 12.69 -47.96
CA ARG A 810 4.28 11.39 -47.78
C ARG A 810 3.52 10.53 -46.76
N SER A 811 2.19 10.50 -46.86
CA SER A 811 1.32 9.84 -45.89
C SER A 811 1.65 8.35 -45.69
N SER A 812 2.16 7.66 -46.72
CA SER A 812 2.63 6.27 -46.64
C SER A 812 3.79 6.07 -45.66
N ASP A 813 4.73 7.02 -45.59
CA ASP A 813 5.83 6.99 -44.62
C ASP A 813 5.33 7.30 -43.20
N GLY A 814 4.26 8.11 -43.09
CA GLY A 814 3.58 8.39 -41.82
C GLY A 814 2.84 7.17 -41.25
N VAL A 815 2.29 6.29 -42.09
CA VAL A 815 1.56 5.08 -41.65
C VAL A 815 2.45 4.18 -40.79
N SER A 816 3.71 3.93 -41.18
CA SER A 816 4.61 3.08 -40.37
C SER A 816 4.89 3.64 -38.99
N LEU A 817 4.99 4.96 -38.87
CA LEU A 817 5.25 5.64 -37.58
C LEU A 817 4.00 5.68 -36.71
N ALA A 818 2.83 5.90 -37.30
CA ALA A 818 1.56 5.82 -36.57
C ALA A 818 1.29 4.37 -36.11
N LEU A 819 1.65 3.37 -36.91
CA LEU A 819 1.60 1.97 -36.50
C LEU A 819 2.57 1.67 -35.35
N GLU A 820 3.79 2.19 -35.39
CA GLU A 820 4.77 2.07 -34.28
C GLU A 820 4.22 2.72 -33.02
N ALA A 821 3.70 3.95 -33.10
CA ALA A 821 3.07 4.64 -31.97
C ALA A 821 1.88 3.86 -31.40
N VAL A 822 0.97 3.36 -32.25
CA VAL A 822 -0.15 2.51 -31.84
C VAL A 822 0.34 1.19 -31.25
N THR A 823 1.40 0.60 -31.78
CA THR A 823 1.98 -0.64 -31.23
C THR A 823 2.56 -0.37 -29.85
N ILE A 824 3.30 0.73 -29.66
CA ILE A 824 3.76 1.16 -28.34
C ILE A 824 2.56 1.38 -27.42
N TYR A 825 1.56 2.16 -27.82
CA TYR A 825 0.39 2.40 -26.97
C TYR A 825 -0.43 1.13 -26.71
N ARG A 826 -0.46 0.17 -27.63
CA ARG A 826 -1.07 -1.15 -27.41
C ARG A 826 -0.23 -2.03 -26.52
N GLU A 827 1.09 -2.08 -26.68
CA GLU A 827 1.98 -2.84 -25.79
C GLU A 827 1.90 -2.28 -24.38
N LEU A 828 1.86 -0.95 -24.25
CA LEU A 828 1.60 -0.28 -22.99
C LEU A 828 0.18 -0.67 -22.50
N ALA A 829 -0.89 -0.49 -23.29
CA ALA A 829 -2.26 -0.81 -22.89
C ALA A 829 -2.53 -2.30 -22.57
N GLU A 830 -1.91 -3.23 -23.29
CA GLU A 830 -1.95 -4.69 -23.13
C GLU A 830 -1.17 -5.13 -21.89
N ASN A 831 -0.09 -4.40 -21.54
CA ASN A 831 0.62 -4.55 -20.27
C ASN A 831 -0.08 -3.83 -19.13
N ASN A 832 -1.41 -3.83 -19.20
CA ASN A 832 -2.30 -3.22 -18.25
C ASN A 832 -2.15 -1.68 -18.35
N ILE A 833 -2.80 -0.96 -19.30
CA ILE A 833 -3.06 0.49 -19.19
C ILE A 833 -4.45 1.00 -19.73
N ASP A 834 -5.35 1.46 -18.84
CA ASP A 834 -6.58 2.24 -19.08
C ASP A 834 -6.27 3.75 -19.18
N ALA A 835 -5.26 4.26 -18.46
CA ALA A 835 -4.83 5.67 -18.48
C ALA A 835 -4.16 6.12 -19.81
N LEU A 836 -3.76 5.17 -20.66
CA LEU A 836 -3.25 5.35 -22.03
C LEU A 836 -4.29 4.92 -23.06
N LEU A 837 -5.50 4.52 -22.66
CA LEU A 837 -6.62 4.42 -23.60
C LEU A 837 -6.86 5.75 -24.33
N PRO A 838 -6.76 6.94 -23.69
CA PRO A 838 -6.84 8.19 -24.42
C PRO A 838 -5.74 8.36 -25.47
N ASP A 839 -4.50 8.00 -25.14
CA ASP A 839 -3.35 8.12 -26.06
C ASP A 839 -3.39 7.07 -27.18
N LEU A 840 -3.81 5.83 -26.87
CA LEU A 840 -4.09 4.79 -27.83
C LEU A 840 -5.22 5.22 -28.78
N ALA A 841 -6.32 5.76 -28.26
CA ALA A 841 -7.44 6.23 -29.06
C ALA A 841 -7.03 7.39 -29.98
N LYS A 842 -6.20 8.33 -29.49
CA LYS A 842 -5.61 9.41 -30.29
C LYS A 842 -4.64 8.87 -31.35
N GLY A 843 -3.80 7.89 -31.01
CA GLY A 843 -2.88 7.23 -31.94
C GLY A 843 -3.61 6.46 -33.03
N LEU A 844 -4.68 5.72 -32.68
CA LEU A 844 -5.55 5.02 -33.63
C LEU A 844 -6.31 5.99 -34.54
N HIS A 845 -6.81 7.09 -33.98
CA HIS A 845 -7.41 8.17 -34.75
C HIS A 845 -6.42 8.74 -35.76
N ASN A 846 -5.19 9.00 -35.31
CA ASN A 846 -4.12 9.49 -36.17
C ASN A 846 -3.80 8.50 -37.31
N LEU A 847 -3.61 7.23 -36.98
CA LEU A 847 -3.39 6.15 -37.95
C LEU A 847 -4.52 6.08 -38.98
N GLY A 848 -5.77 6.23 -38.54
CA GLY A 848 -6.94 6.28 -39.41
C GLY A 848 -6.86 7.37 -40.47
N ILE A 849 -6.49 8.59 -40.07
CA ILE A 849 -6.26 9.71 -41.01
C ILE A 849 -5.16 9.34 -42.01
N ARG A 850 -4.00 8.84 -41.53
CA ARG A 850 -2.86 8.51 -42.40
C ARG A 850 -3.20 7.42 -43.41
N LEU A 851 -3.99 6.41 -43.02
CA LEU A 851 -4.47 5.33 -43.89
C LEU A 851 -5.43 5.85 -44.95
N GLY A 852 -6.40 6.70 -44.57
CA GLY A 852 -7.32 7.32 -45.52
C GLY A 852 -6.60 8.16 -46.58
N GLU A 853 -5.65 8.99 -46.17
CA GLU A 853 -4.84 9.80 -47.10
C GLU A 853 -3.91 8.97 -47.99
N SER A 854 -3.57 7.75 -47.58
CA SER A 854 -2.70 6.85 -48.34
C SER A 854 -3.49 5.91 -49.28
N GLY A 855 -4.81 6.06 -49.39
CA GLY A 855 -5.67 5.24 -50.24
C GLY A 855 -6.10 3.90 -49.61
N PHE A 856 -6.11 3.82 -48.29
CA PHE A 856 -6.53 2.63 -47.51
C PHE A 856 -7.71 2.96 -46.57
N PRO A 857 -8.85 3.46 -47.10
CA PRO A 857 -9.97 3.91 -46.26
C PRO A 857 -10.65 2.77 -45.49
N ALA A 858 -10.61 1.53 -46.00
CA ALA A 858 -11.19 0.36 -45.32
C ALA A 858 -10.40 -0.01 -44.05
N GLU A 859 -9.07 -0.03 -44.14
CA GLU A 859 -8.17 -0.21 -43.01
C GLU A 859 -8.28 0.97 -42.02
N GLY A 860 -8.40 2.19 -42.55
CA GLY A 860 -8.67 3.40 -41.76
C GLY A 860 -9.95 3.28 -40.93
N LEU A 861 -11.05 2.81 -41.53
CA LEU A 861 -12.33 2.62 -40.84
C LEU A 861 -12.22 1.63 -39.68
N ALA A 862 -11.42 0.57 -39.84
CA ALA A 862 -11.23 -0.43 -38.79
C ALA A 862 -10.57 0.18 -37.56
N VAL A 863 -9.48 0.95 -37.73
CA VAL A 863 -8.75 1.55 -36.60
C VAL A 863 -9.53 2.71 -35.96
N VAL A 864 -10.28 3.49 -36.74
CA VAL A 864 -11.13 4.58 -36.19
C VAL A 864 -12.33 4.01 -35.43
N SER A 865 -12.87 2.86 -35.84
CA SER A 865 -13.93 2.18 -35.09
C SER A 865 -13.48 1.81 -33.67
N GLU A 866 -12.24 1.34 -33.53
CA GLU A 866 -11.61 1.04 -32.24
C GLU A 866 -11.40 2.31 -31.42
N SER A 867 -10.82 3.36 -32.01
CA SER A 867 -10.68 4.69 -31.39
C SER A 867 -12.03 5.23 -30.87
N SER A 868 -13.07 5.18 -31.70
CA SER A 868 -14.44 5.61 -31.35
C SER A 868 -15.08 4.76 -30.25
N ALA A 869 -14.74 3.48 -30.13
CA ALA A 869 -15.22 2.64 -29.04
C ALA A 869 -14.57 3.06 -27.71
N ILE A 870 -13.25 3.26 -27.73
CA ILE A 870 -12.48 3.70 -26.57
C ILE A 870 -12.94 5.09 -26.09
N PHE A 871 -13.08 6.07 -26.99
CA PHE A 871 -13.55 7.40 -26.59
C PHE A 871 -14.98 7.40 -26.03
N ARG A 872 -15.85 6.50 -26.48
CA ARG A 872 -17.20 6.34 -25.90
C ARG A 872 -17.14 5.79 -24.48
N GLU A 873 -16.33 4.76 -24.25
CA GLU A 873 -16.13 4.20 -22.91
C GLU A 873 -15.54 5.24 -21.94
N LEU A 874 -14.54 6.01 -22.40
CA LEU A 874 -13.97 7.12 -21.63
C LEU A 874 -14.98 8.23 -21.37
N ALA A 875 -15.84 8.57 -22.33
CA ALA A 875 -16.88 9.58 -22.18
C ALA A 875 -18.01 9.14 -21.24
N ASP A 876 -18.32 7.84 -21.14
CA ASP A 876 -19.27 7.31 -20.17
C ASP A 876 -18.76 7.50 -18.72
N MET A 877 -17.43 7.42 -18.52
CA MET A 877 -16.79 7.67 -17.22
C MET A 877 -16.55 9.16 -16.95
N HIS A 878 -16.13 9.93 -17.95
CA HIS A 878 -15.74 11.34 -17.83
C HIS A 878 -16.34 12.21 -18.97
N PRO A 879 -17.67 12.48 -18.95
CA PRO A 879 -18.34 13.13 -20.08
C PRO A 879 -17.83 14.52 -20.41
N GLN A 880 -17.34 15.28 -19.41
CA GLN A 880 -16.86 16.65 -19.62
C GLN A 880 -15.47 16.72 -20.25
N VAL A 881 -14.73 15.61 -20.27
CA VAL A 881 -13.35 15.57 -20.78
C VAL A 881 -13.31 15.09 -22.23
N TYR A 882 -14.12 14.08 -22.59
CA TYR A 882 -13.99 13.36 -23.87
C TYR A 882 -15.13 13.59 -24.87
N ALA A 883 -16.05 14.53 -24.61
CA ALA A 883 -17.19 14.79 -25.49
C ALA A 883 -16.76 15.24 -26.90
N LEU A 884 -15.72 16.08 -26.98
CA LEU A 884 -15.21 16.58 -28.26
C LEU A 884 -14.54 15.45 -29.05
N GLU A 885 -13.75 14.60 -28.40
CA GLU A 885 -13.06 13.48 -29.03
C GLU A 885 -14.03 12.44 -29.61
N VAL A 886 -15.18 12.22 -28.96
CA VAL A 886 -16.25 11.38 -29.51
C VAL A 886 -16.82 11.99 -30.80
N GLU A 887 -17.04 13.30 -30.84
CA GLU A 887 -17.54 13.99 -32.04
C GLU A 887 -16.53 13.95 -33.18
N VAL A 888 -15.27 14.29 -32.91
CA VAL A 888 -14.18 14.29 -33.92
C VAL A 888 -13.91 12.88 -34.45
N SER A 889 -13.94 11.85 -33.59
CA SER A 889 -13.78 10.46 -34.04
C SER A 889 -14.92 10.01 -34.96
N LYS A 890 -16.15 10.48 -34.70
CA LYS A 890 -17.31 10.22 -35.57
C LYS A 890 -17.18 10.92 -36.92
N GLU A 891 -16.76 12.19 -36.95
CA GLU A 891 -16.52 12.91 -38.20
C GLU A 891 -15.47 12.22 -39.08
N LEU A 892 -14.38 11.75 -38.46
CA LEU A 892 -13.35 11.00 -39.18
C LEU A 892 -13.89 9.67 -39.75
N PHE A 893 -14.71 8.96 -38.96
CA PHE A 893 -15.35 7.73 -39.42
C PHE A 893 -16.23 7.98 -40.65
N ASP A 894 -17.04 9.04 -40.64
CA ASP A 894 -17.89 9.41 -41.77
C ASP A 894 -17.07 9.80 -43.01
N TRP A 895 -15.98 10.55 -42.84
CA TRP A 895 -15.07 10.91 -43.94
C TRP A 895 -14.41 9.67 -44.59
N LEU A 896 -13.90 8.74 -43.78
CA LEU A 896 -13.29 7.51 -44.30
C LEU A 896 -14.32 6.62 -45.03
N ARG A 897 -15.56 6.57 -44.54
CA ARG A 897 -16.66 5.85 -45.20
C ARG A 897 -16.96 6.44 -46.57
N GLU A 898 -17.02 7.76 -46.68
CA GLU A 898 -17.23 8.43 -47.96
C GLU A 898 -16.08 8.19 -48.95
N LEU A 899 -14.84 8.14 -48.49
CA LEU A 899 -13.69 7.79 -49.34
C LEU A 899 -13.82 6.36 -49.88
N GLY A 900 -14.16 5.41 -49.01
CA GLY A 900 -14.40 4.01 -49.40
C GLY A 900 -15.54 3.86 -50.41
N ASP A 901 -16.66 4.57 -50.21
CA ASP A 901 -17.81 4.57 -51.12
C ASP A 901 -17.47 5.17 -52.50
N ARG A 902 -16.47 6.06 -52.58
CA ARG A 902 -15.99 6.68 -53.83
C ARG A 902 -14.93 5.85 -54.56
N GLY A 903 -14.43 4.77 -53.97
CA GLY A 903 -13.41 3.88 -54.57
C GLY A 903 -12.06 4.57 -54.79
N ILE A 904 -11.72 5.54 -53.93
CA ILE A 904 -10.43 6.25 -53.91
C ILE A 904 -9.47 5.58 -52.92
#